data_AF-A0A7X6U3Y0-F1
#
_entry.id   AF-A0A7X6U3Y0-F1
#
_cell.length_a   1.000
_cell.length_b   1.000
_cell.length_c   1.000
_cell.angle_alpha   90.00
_cell.angle_beta   90.00
_cell.angle_gamma   90.00
#
_symmetry.space_group_name_H-M   'P 1'
#
loop_
_entity.id
_entity.type
_entity.pdbx_description
1 polymer ?
#
loop_
_entity_poly.entity_id
_entity_poly.type
_entity_poly.pdbx_seq_one_letter_code
_entity_poly.pdbx_strand_id
1 'polypeptide(L)'
;MKLLTLRFKNLNSLEGEWLIDFTHPEYEQNGIFAISGPTGAGKTTLLDAICLALFGCTPRLETISQSQNEIMSRQHAECFAELKFQTASGIFSAHWSQRKAHNRPDGKLQQVKRELFDVNSGKLLSSRINEVSQLITQISGLDFQRFTRTVLLAQGRFADFLNAKEEERSPILEQITGTEIYSDISIKVHQIKSEEEKKLTELAIAVNGINLLKAEEVDSLQSSLASIEQQLSSINEQQKQTTTLIKWWENSLQGQKSQQQLKEQLAQCLQAEKDFAPQAQMLTLANKTLPLIKVHTEINALRTNLKNSQQSLTELTPQLATVTQTRKLREKQVIEVGSHRSRASQLLEEQRKTFNKVRELDASIAQENKLLKQETERLENITQRLEKSKSELESHHTRHEEITALIKQLCQRILAQGYRFGDLTEPSLAQYSTAEEIEKLLIMLKETNEISTLYQLIDDSKDDLRNLEAIRDETQRYYEKGSKLGKHQSSIKRFYDEINQLITQRSRLEQEHRVHEAKVAQHEAEYKLAMTIKSLEEHRHDLVDGKPCPLCGALDHPLVKGELSAPKISEHDLEESRKTERAVLTMLSDNARQVAHLDASVKGVEQQFSEDAAELASLLNKIESKHELLVNTFGSNLEIQSTADLKNALDQQQISPVAFKTQAQGLQEQIKRLEKELTVREKAQQWSNKMSVDFEGLKTNIANLEKQIKAYQEDFKELQAGTHDKQHRLTISVDTRQALFSDKDPNKEEEQLSLELKRIEILLEEKSKERQEVDNIFISLSQKIKSLEESIDTTNIQLHSLEPQFKYQLEKQQFTSEESFLAACLEEDERIHLDQQQRVLAERKSTLTEQLQQVESNLQNLTQQQPEEPKALNTCRLEYESLEVQKAQLNAVKGRDQERLDTHMAAATRVAEQNKLIDAQEKETNRWRMLHELIGSADGKKYRNFAQNLTFELVLHYANLQLKQMSDRYSLRIDNSINSKLELTVEDHYQGGEIRSIKNLSGGESFIVSLALALGLSQMVSGNMQLQSLFLDEGFGTLDEDSLDVALSSLSNLQQSGKTIGIISHVVALKERISTQIQVIPISGGRSRLEGPGIQAI
;
A
#
# COMPACT_ATOMS: atom_id res chain seq x y z
N MET A 1 -42.86 35.95 16.35
CA MET A 1 -43.02 36.18 17.79
C MET A 1 -43.80 37.47 18.01
N LYS A 2 -44.91 37.41 18.77
CA LYS A 2 -45.77 38.53 19.21
C LYS A 2 -45.85 38.50 20.74
N LEU A 3 -45.64 39.63 21.41
CA LEU A 3 -45.79 39.73 22.88
C LEU A 3 -47.27 39.90 23.26
N LEU A 4 -47.74 39.17 24.28
CA LEU A 4 -49.14 39.20 24.72
C LEU A 4 -49.31 39.90 26.06
N THR A 5 -48.68 39.39 27.13
CA THR A 5 -48.77 39.99 28.47
C THR A 5 -47.45 39.92 29.18
N LEU A 6 -47.07 41.00 29.88
CA LEU A 6 -45.90 41.05 30.74
C LEU A 6 -46.35 41.27 32.18
N ARG A 7 -45.99 40.35 33.07
CA ARG A 7 -46.23 40.45 34.52
C ARG A 7 -44.89 40.44 35.24
N PHE A 8 -44.64 41.40 36.12
CA PHE A 8 -43.38 41.43 36.87
C PHE A 8 -43.58 42.06 38.24
N LYS A 9 -42.64 41.78 39.15
CA LYS A 9 -42.72 42.25 40.53
C LYS A 9 -41.37 42.70 41.06
N ASN A 10 -41.35 43.86 41.72
CA ASN A 10 -40.20 44.42 42.44
C ASN A 10 -38.91 44.47 41.59
N LEU A 11 -38.98 45.10 40.42
CA LEU A 11 -37.82 45.30 39.54
C LEU A 11 -37.44 46.79 39.48
N ASN A 12 -36.18 47.10 39.80
CA ASN A 12 -35.60 48.45 39.84
C ASN A 12 -36.49 49.45 40.61
N SER A 13 -36.92 50.54 39.97
CA SER A 13 -37.79 51.57 40.55
C SER A 13 -39.27 51.17 40.60
N LEU A 14 -39.67 50.09 39.93
CA LEU A 14 -41.07 49.62 39.87
C LEU A 14 -41.30 48.57 40.95
N GLU A 15 -41.60 49.06 42.15
CA GLU A 15 -42.00 48.25 43.31
C GLU A 15 -43.45 47.79 43.19
N GLY A 16 -43.78 46.67 43.83
CA GLY A 16 -45.08 46.02 43.71
C GLY A 16 -45.16 45.14 42.47
N GLU A 17 -46.34 44.57 42.27
CA GLU A 17 -46.62 43.66 41.16
C GLU A 17 -47.40 44.40 40.07
N TRP A 18 -46.90 44.28 38.84
CA TRP A 18 -47.44 44.97 37.67
C TRP A 18 -47.80 43.96 36.60
N LEU A 19 -48.95 44.17 35.96
CA LEU A 19 -49.39 43.45 34.77
C LEU A 19 -49.62 44.45 33.65
N ILE A 20 -49.07 44.16 32.48
CA ILE A 20 -49.26 44.91 31.24
C ILE A 20 -49.80 43.96 30.19
N ASP A 21 -50.98 44.29 29.68
CA ASP A 21 -51.64 43.56 28.60
C ASP A 21 -51.41 44.27 27.26
N PHE A 22 -50.51 43.73 26.44
CA PHE A 22 -50.23 44.25 25.09
C PHE A 22 -51.32 43.87 24.06
N THR A 23 -52.29 43.05 24.45
CA THR A 23 -53.47 42.73 23.63
C THR A 23 -54.62 43.71 23.84
N HIS A 24 -54.44 44.72 24.72
CA HIS A 24 -55.43 45.77 24.90
C HIS A 24 -55.74 46.47 23.55
N PRO A 25 -57.02 46.76 23.22
CA PRO A 25 -57.42 47.28 21.92
C PRO A 25 -56.65 48.52 21.44
N GLU A 26 -56.23 49.38 22.37
CA GLU A 26 -55.42 50.57 22.04
C GLU A 26 -54.06 50.24 21.40
N TYR A 27 -53.42 49.13 21.79
CA TYR A 27 -52.15 48.72 21.19
C TYR A 27 -52.33 48.05 19.83
N GLU A 28 -53.43 47.31 19.64
CA GLU A 28 -53.71 46.63 18.36
C GLU A 28 -54.22 47.59 17.28
N GLN A 29 -55.03 48.58 17.64
CA GLN A 29 -55.58 49.55 16.69
C GLN A 29 -54.53 50.56 16.20
N ASN A 30 -53.69 51.08 17.10
CA ASN A 30 -52.69 52.08 16.76
C ASN A 30 -51.36 51.46 16.30
N GLY A 31 -51.04 50.23 16.74
CA GLY A 31 -49.89 49.42 16.30
C GLY A 31 -48.50 49.99 16.67
N ILE A 32 -48.41 51.29 16.92
CA ILE A 32 -47.25 51.99 17.49
C ILE A 32 -47.67 52.54 18.85
N PHE A 33 -46.86 52.29 19.88
CA PHE A 33 -47.07 52.88 21.21
C PHE A 33 -45.77 53.40 21.79
N ALA A 34 -45.89 54.41 22.66
CA ALA A 34 -44.74 55.03 23.31
C ALA A 34 -44.67 54.66 24.80
N ILE A 35 -43.47 54.35 25.28
CA ILE A 35 -43.18 54.24 26.72
C ILE A 35 -42.55 55.58 27.15
N SER A 36 -43.32 56.41 27.84
CA SER A 36 -42.97 57.81 28.14
C SER A 36 -42.79 58.06 29.64
N GLY A 37 -41.92 59.02 29.97
CA GLY A 37 -41.57 59.38 31.35
C GLY A 37 -40.22 60.11 31.40
N PRO A 38 -39.92 60.87 32.47
CA PRO A 38 -38.65 61.60 32.57
C PRO A 38 -37.45 60.65 32.60
N THR A 39 -36.26 61.17 32.29
CA THR A 39 -35.01 60.39 32.34
C THR A 39 -34.78 59.86 33.75
N GLY A 40 -34.40 58.58 33.87
CA GLY A 40 -34.22 57.91 35.17
C GLY A 40 -35.50 57.39 35.84
N ALA A 41 -36.70 57.62 35.29
CA ALA A 41 -37.95 57.12 35.89
C ALA A 41 -38.12 55.59 35.86
N GLY A 42 -37.34 54.89 35.03
CA GLY A 42 -37.38 53.42 34.91
C GLY A 42 -37.99 52.88 33.61
N LYS A 43 -38.05 53.67 32.52
CA LYS A 43 -38.62 53.26 31.22
C LYS A 43 -38.05 51.94 30.69
N THR A 44 -36.72 51.80 30.71
CA THR A 44 -36.01 50.61 30.21
C THR A 44 -36.19 49.37 31.12
N THR A 45 -36.72 49.51 32.34
CA THR A 45 -37.01 48.38 33.22
C THR A 45 -38.04 47.41 32.60
N LEU A 46 -38.92 47.92 31.72
CA LEU A 46 -39.88 47.10 30.98
C LEU A 46 -39.18 46.15 30.00
N LEU A 47 -38.20 46.64 29.25
CA LEU A 47 -37.40 45.82 28.34
C LEU A 47 -36.54 44.82 29.10
N ASP A 48 -35.98 45.24 30.24
CA ASP A 48 -35.26 44.34 31.13
C ASP A 48 -36.16 43.20 31.60
N ALA A 49 -37.41 43.47 31.99
CA ALA A 49 -38.35 42.43 32.40
C ALA A 49 -38.67 41.43 31.27
N ILE A 50 -38.82 41.91 30.02
CA ILE A 50 -39.03 41.04 28.84
C ILE A 50 -37.82 40.14 28.61
N CYS A 51 -36.61 40.71 28.57
CA CYS A 51 -35.37 39.97 28.36
C CYS A 51 -35.11 38.99 29.51
N LEU A 52 -35.41 39.40 30.74
CA LEU A 52 -35.22 38.59 31.94
C LEU A 52 -36.15 37.37 31.93
N ALA A 53 -37.41 37.54 31.56
CA ALA A 53 -38.34 36.42 31.39
C ALA A 53 -37.86 35.43 30.33
N LEU A 54 -37.48 35.93 29.14
CA LEU A 54 -37.11 35.09 28.00
C LEU A 54 -35.73 34.46 28.06
N PHE A 55 -34.73 35.17 28.59
CA PHE A 55 -33.32 34.74 28.50
C PHE A 55 -32.63 34.68 29.86
N GLY A 56 -33.24 35.23 30.91
CA GLY A 56 -32.68 35.22 32.27
C GLY A 56 -31.54 36.21 32.50
N CYS A 57 -31.28 37.08 31.53
CA CYS A 57 -30.32 38.17 31.57
C CYS A 57 -30.93 39.44 30.97
N THR A 58 -30.27 40.58 31.15
CA THR A 58 -30.73 41.86 30.63
C THR A 58 -29.66 42.53 29.77
N PRO A 59 -30.02 43.43 28.84
CA PRO A 59 -29.03 44.13 28.02
C PRO A 59 -28.04 44.98 28.82
N ARG A 60 -28.44 45.44 30.02
CA ARG A 60 -27.63 46.30 30.89
C ARG A 60 -26.84 45.52 31.94
N LEU A 61 -27.36 44.38 32.38
CA LEU A 61 -26.72 43.48 33.35
C LEU A 61 -26.73 42.07 32.75
N GLU A 62 -25.60 41.69 32.17
CA GLU A 62 -25.43 40.44 31.42
C GLU A 62 -25.47 39.21 32.33
N THR A 63 -25.11 39.35 33.60
CA THR A 63 -25.07 38.25 34.56
C THR A 63 -25.88 38.54 35.81
N ILE A 64 -26.89 37.69 36.06
CA ILE A 64 -27.67 37.66 37.29
C ILE A 64 -27.51 36.27 37.89
N SER A 65 -27.02 36.21 39.12
CA SER A 65 -26.57 34.97 39.73
C SER A 65 -27.03 34.84 41.18
N GLN A 66 -26.66 33.74 41.82
CA GLN A 66 -26.93 33.51 43.24
C GLN A 66 -26.13 34.48 44.15
N SER A 67 -25.09 35.15 43.64
CA SER A 67 -24.31 36.12 44.41
C SER A 67 -24.67 37.57 44.10
N GLN A 68 -25.21 37.86 42.92
CA GLN A 68 -25.46 39.23 42.46
C GLN A 68 -26.79 39.34 41.71
N ASN A 69 -27.69 40.17 42.24
CA ASN A 69 -28.89 40.62 41.57
C ASN A 69 -29.15 42.08 41.96
N GLU A 70 -28.70 42.98 41.10
CA GLU A 70 -28.87 44.43 41.27
C GLU A 70 -30.20 44.94 40.70
N ILE A 71 -30.94 44.08 39.99
CA ILE A 71 -32.25 44.42 39.40
C ILE A 71 -33.37 44.33 40.44
N MET A 72 -33.25 43.47 41.45
CA MET A 72 -34.25 43.36 42.51
C MET A 72 -34.38 44.69 43.27
N SER A 73 -35.60 45.22 43.37
CA SER A 73 -35.87 46.44 44.14
C SER A 73 -35.36 46.30 45.58
N ARG A 74 -34.85 47.39 46.14
CA ARG A 74 -34.23 47.40 47.49
C ARG A 74 -35.26 46.99 48.55
N GLN A 75 -34.76 46.44 49.67
CA GLN A 75 -35.57 45.98 50.82
C GLN A 75 -36.65 44.92 50.52
N HIS A 76 -36.62 44.30 49.34
CA HIS A 76 -37.48 43.17 49.00
C HIS A 76 -36.71 41.85 49.04
N ALA A 77 -37.46 40.77 49.28
CA ALA A 77 -36.94 39.41 49.37
C ALA A 77 -37.22 38.57 48.11
N GLU A 78 -38.05 39.06 47.19
CA GLU A 78 -38.37 38.37 45.94
C GLU A 78 -38.61 39.37 44.80
N CYS A 79 -38.24 38.94 43.59
CA CYS A 79 -38.62 39.56 42.33
C CYS A 79 -38.86 38.50 41.25
N PHE A 80 -39.68 38.82 40.27
CA PHE A 80 -39.92 37.95 39.12
C PHE A 80 -40.31 38.74 37.88
N ALA A 81 -40.15 38.11 36.71
CA ALA A 81 -40.67 38.56 35.44
C ALA A 81 -41.29 37.35 34.70
N GLU A 82 -42.49 37.52 34.18
CA GLU A 82 -43.22 36.54 33.40
C GLU A 82 -43.71 37.19 32.10
N LEU A 83 -43.42 36.55 30.98
CA LEU A 83 -43.84 37.01 29.66
C LEU A 83 -44.62 35.92 28.94
N LYS A 84 -45.86 36.24 28.57
CA LYS A 84 -46.63 35.44 27.62
C LYS A 84 -46.44 35.98 26.21
N PHE A 85 -46.11 35.10 25.28
CA PHE A 85 -45.85 35.44 23.89
C PHE A 85 -46.34 34.35 22.94
N GLN A 86 -46.61 34.73 21.70
CA GLN A 86 -47.07 33.85 20.63
C GLN A 86 -45.98 33.68 19.57
N THR A 87 -45.76 32.46 19.11
CA THR A 87 -44.93 32.12 17.96
C THR A 87 -45.75 31.30 16.96
N ALA A 88 -45.16 30.93 15.82
CA ALA A 88 -45.83 30.05 14.86
C ALA A 88 -46.21 28.68 15.46
N SER A 89 -45.51 28.25 16.51
CA SER A 89 -45.75 26.95 17.18
C SER A 89 -46.77 26.99 18.32
N GLY A 90 -47.24 28.15 18.76
CA GLY A 90 -48.23 28.26 19.84
C GLY A 90 -48.06 29.49 20.74
N ILE A 91 -48.76 29.49 21.89
CA ILE A 91 -48.67 30.53 22.91
C ILE A 91 -47.93 29.98 24.14
N PHE A 92 -46.87 30.66 24.56
CA PHE A 92 -45.99 30.22 25.62
C PHE A 92 -45.85 31.27 26.72
N SER A 93 -45.64 30.84 27.97
CA SER A 93 -45.31 31.70 29.11
C SER A 93 -43.92 31.37 29.63
N ALA A 94 -42.99 32.32 29.55
CA ALA A 94 -41.66 32.22 30.13
C ALA A 94 -41.64 32.97 31.46
N HIS A 95 -41.29 32.27 32.53
CA HIS A 95 -41.21 32.81 33.89
C HIS A 95 -39.78 32.75 34.41
N TRP A 96 -39.31 33.86 34.96
CA TRP A 96 -38.04 34.00 35.66
C TRP A 96 -38.31 34.56 37.06
N SER A 97 -37.74 33.96 38.10
CA SER A 97 -37.84 34.49 39.46
C SER A 97 -36.60 34.23 40.30
N GLN A 98 -36.40 35.10 41.29
CA GLN A 98 -35.36 34.93 42.29
C GLN A 98 -35.84 35.39 43.67
N ARG A 99 -35.47 34.63 44.69
CA ARG A 99 -35.81 34.88 46.09
C ARG A 99 -34.57 34.93 46.97
N LYS A 100 -34.69 35.56 48.13
CA LYS A 100 -33.70 35.53 49.21
C LYS A 100 -34.09 34.49 50.26
N ALA A 101 -33.08 33.93 50.93
CA ALA A 101 -33.26 32.88 51.93
C ALA A 101 -34.27 33.28 53.02
N HIS A 102 -35.16 32.35 53.36
CA HIS A 102 -36.25 32.53 54.34
C HIS A 102 -37.22 33.69 54.04
N ASN A 103 -37.27 34.19 52.79
CA ASN A 103 -38.07 35.34 52.38
C ASN A 103 -37.82 36.62 53.20
N ARG A 104 -36.58 36.81 53.68
CA ARG A 104 -36.17 38.05 54.38
C ARG A 104 -35.40 38.97 53.43
N PRO A 105 -35.62 40.30 53.48
CA PRO A 105 -34.89 41.26 52.63
C PRO A 105 -33.37 41.19 52.75
N ASP A 106 -32.86 40.83 53.93
CA ASP A 106 -31.42 40.72 54.23
C ASP A 106 -30.86 39.29 54.06
N GLY A 107 -31.69 38.36 53.57
CA GLY A 107 -31.28 36.98 53.31
C GLY A 107 -30.34 36.85 52.10
N LYS A 108 -29.52 35.80 52.08
CA LYS A 108 -28.67 35.49 50.91
C LYS A 108 -29.55 35.18 49.68
N LEU A 109 -29.14 35.67 48.52
CA LEU A 109 -29.80 35.36 47.24
C LEU A 109 -29.76 33.84 46.98
N GLN A 110 -30.89 33.31 46.50
CA GLN A 110 -31.01 31.92 46.12
C GLN A 110 -30.77 31.74 44.62
N GLN A 111 -30.65 30.49 44.19
CA GLN A 111 -30.53 30.16 42.78
C GLN A 111 -31.76 30.65 42.02
N VAL A 112 -31.51 31.27 40.87
CA VAL A 112 -32.53 31.73 39.94
C VAL A 112 -33.37 30.54 39.49
N LYS A 113 -34.70 30.74 39.39
CA LYS A 113 -35.63 29.78 38.81
C LYS A 113 -36.10 30.28 37.46
N ARG A 114 -36.18 29.36 36.50
CA ARG A 114 -36.70 29.61 35.16
C ARG A 114 -37.66 28.50 34.77
N GLU A 115 -38.80 28.86 34.24
CA GLU A 115 -39.85 27.93 33.85
C GLU A 115 -40.45 28.38 32.52
N LEU A 116 -40.75 27.42 31.64
CA LEU A 116 -41.41 27.67 30.37
C LEU A 116 -42.65 26.80 30.26
N PHE A 117 -43.79 27.41 29.98
CA PHE A 117 -45.08 26.75 29.86
C PHE A 117 -45.65 26.93 28.46
N ASP A 118 -46.36 25.92 27.96
CA ASP A 118 -47.34 26.08 26.89
C ASP A 118 -48.68 26.50 27.53
N VAL A 119 -49.18 27.67 27.13
CA VAL A 119 -50.36 28.29 27.74
C VAL A 119 -51.65 27.56 27.33
N ASN A 120 -51.71 27.03 26.10
CA ASN A 120 -52.93 26.37 25.61
C ASN A 120 -53.14 25.02 26.28
N SER A 121 -52.05 24.26 26.49
CA SER A 121 -52.11 22.96 27.16
C SER A 121 -51.94 23.03 28.68
N GLY A 122 -51.49 24.17 29.22
CA GLY A 122 -51.17 24.35 30.63
C GLY A 122 -49.96 23.53 31.11
N LYS A 123 -49.19 22.95 30.18
CA LYS A 123 -48.09 22.03 30.50
C LYS A 123 -46.76 22.77 30.68
N LEU A 124 -46.05 22.46 31.77
CA LEU A 124 -44.65 22.86 31.97
C LEU A 124 -43.76 22.10 30.98
N LEU A 125 -43.04 22.83 30.12
CA LEU A 125 -42.12 22.26 29.14
C LEU A 125 -40.76 21.95 29.77
N SER A 126 -40.19 22.89 30.52
CA SER A 126 -39.00 22.67 31.34
C SER A 126 -38.89 23.71 32.46
N SER A 127 -38.21 23.34 33.54
CA SER A 127 -37.82 24.21 34.65
C SER A 127 -36.30 24.28 34.86
N ARG A 128 -35.51 23.65 33.98
CA ARG A 128 -34.04 23.65 34.04
C ARG A 128 -33.51 24.83 33.23
N ILE A 129 -32.68 25.66 33.86
CA ILE A 129 -32.20 26.95 33.30
C ILE A 129 -31.66 26.81 31.86
N ASN A 130 -30.77 25.85 31.59
CA ASN A 130 -30.16 25.68 30.27
C ASN A 130 -31.13 25.12 29.23
N GLU A 131 -31.96 24.15 29.61
CA GLU A 131 -32.98 23.59 28.72
C GLU A 131 -34.05 24.64 28.38
N VAL A 132 -34.46 25.46 29.34
CA VAL A 132 -35.37 26.59 29.11
C VAL A 132 -34.77 27.57 28.10
N SER A 133 -33.49 27.93 28.22
CA SER A 133 -32.81 28.77 27.22
C SER A 133 -32.83 28.12 25.82
N GLN A 134 -32.48 26.83 25.71
CA GLN A 134 -32.47 26.12 24.43
C GLN A 134 -33.87 26.01 23.81
N LEU A 135 -34.88 25.69 24.62
CA LEU A 135 -36.27 25.61 24.17
C LEU A 135 -36.79 26.96 23.73
N ILE A 136 -36.45 28.05 24.43
CA ILE A 136 -36.82 29.39 24.00
C ILE A 136 -36.15 29.71 22.66
N THR A 137 -34.87 29.39 22.47
CA THR A 137 -34.20 29.55 21.17
C THR A 137 -34.84 28.69 20.07
N GLN A 138 -35.29 27.47 20.37
CA GLN A 138 -35.96 26.61 19.38
C GLN A 138 -37.37 27.10 19.05
N ILE A 139 -38.15 27.50 20.05
CA ILE A 139 -39.56 27.90 19.90
C ILE A 139 -39.68 29.30 19.30
N SER A 140 -38.86 30.24 19.77
CA SER A 140 -38.83 31.60 19.23
C SER A 140 -37.95 31.73 17.99
N GLY A 141 -37.03 30.78 17.78
CA GLY A 141 -35.98 30.81 16.76
C GLY A 141 -34.86 31.83 17.04
N LEU A 142 -34.90 32.52 18.18
CA LEU A 142 -33.99 33.60 18.54
C LEU A 142 -33.29 33.27 19.85
N ASP A 143 -31.96 33.33 19.84
CA ASP A 143 -31.17 33.42 21.07
C ASP A 143 -31.12 34.88 21.57
N PHE A 144 -30.51 35.11 22.74
CA PHE A 144 -30.43 36.44 23.35
C PHE A 144 -29.75 37.48 22.44
N GLN A 145 -28.68 37.11 21.72
CA GLN A 145 -27.95 38.03 20.85
C GLN A 145 -28.75 38.35 19.59
N ARG A 146 -29.38 37.34 18.98
CA ARG A 146 -30.30 37.52 17.85
C ARG A 146 -31.50 38.37 18.27
N PHE A 147 -32.11 38.11 19.43
CA PHE A 147 -33.25 38.87 19.93
C PHE A 147 -32.89 40.36 20.16
N THR A 148 -31.75 40.64 20.81
CA THR A 148 -31.27 42.03 21.05
C THR A 148 -30.69 42.72 19.81
N ARG A 149 -30.58 42.05 18.66
CA ARG A 149 -30.14 42.67 17.39
C ARG A 149 -31.26 42.76 16.35
N THR A 150 -32.31 41.94 16.48
CA THR A 150 -33.41 41.84 15.50
C THR A 150 -34.77 42.26 16.04
N VAL A 151 -35.01 42.16 17.35
CA VAL A 151 -36.30 42.48 18.00
C VAL A 151 -36.19 43.71 18.91
N LEU A 152 -35.05 43.92 19.56
CA LEU A 152 -34.82 45.06 20.45
C LEU A 152 -33.61 45.83 19.95
N LEU A 153 -33.80 46.96 19.28
CA LEU A 153 -32.70 47.82 18.84
C LEU A 153 -32.22 48.65 20.02
N ALA A 154 -31.33 48.06 20.83
CA ALA A 154 -30.72 48.70 21.99
C ALA A 154 -29.69 49.76 21.55
N GLN A 155 -29.57 50.83 22.34
CA GLN A 155 -28.69 51.98 22.12
C GLN A 155 -27.29 51.60 21.57
N GLY A 156 -26.96 52.08 20.35
CA GLY A 156 -25.60 52.04 19.75
C GLY A 156 -25.14 50.73 19.07
N ARG A 157 -25.71 49.56 19.36
CA ARG A 157 -25.13 48.25 18.98
C ARG A 157 -25.12 47.92 17.49
N PHE A 158 -25.97 48.55 16.67
CA PHE A 158 -26.05 48.24 15.23
C PHE A 158 -25.03 49.05 14.40
N ALA A 159 -24.63 50.22 14.88
CA ALA A 159 -23.55 51.01 14.27
C ALA A 159 -22.20 50.28 14.37
N ASP A 160 -21.98 49.49 15.42
CA ASP A 160 -20.77 48.66 15.59
C ASP A 160 -20.65 47.57 14.51
N PHE A 161 -21.77 46.95 14.12
CA PHE A 161 -21.79 45.93 13.07
C PHE A 161 -21.35 46.47 11.71
N LEU A 162 -21.79 47.70 11.35
CA LEU A 162 -21.36 48.35 10.11
C LEU A 162 -19.85 48.62 10.08
N ASN A 163 -19.25 48.88 11.24
CA ASN A 163 -17.85 49.28 11.36
C ASN A 163 -16.86 48.13 11.62
N ALA A 164 -17.33 46.90 11.86
CA ALA A 164 -16.50 45.72 12.17
C ALA A 164 -15.56 45.31 11.01
N LYS A 165 -14.46 44.58 11.29
CA LYS A 165 -13.56 44.03 10.26
C LYS A 165 -14.10 42.72 9.67
N GLU A 166 -13.57 42.26 8.52
CA GLU A 166 -13.99 40.99 7.87
C GLU A 166 -13.96 39.78 8.83
N GLU A 167 -12.88 39.62 9.60
CA GLU A 167 -12.72 38.51 10.55
C GLU A 167 -13.75 38.52 11.70
N GLU A 168 -14.27 39.70 12.06
CA GLU A 168 -15.32 39.86 13.07
C GLU A 168 -16.72 39.77 12.46
N ARG A 169 -16.87 40.22 11.20
CA ARG A 169 -18.12 40.21 10.44
C ARG A 169 -18.49 38.82 9.94
N SER A 170 -17.51 38.02 9.49
CA SER A 170 -17.73 36.68 8.93
C SER A 170 -18.43 35.73 9.91
N PRO A 171 -18.02 35.59 11.19
CA PRO A 171 -18.76 34.78 12.17
C PRO A 171 -20.17 35.31 12.45
N ILE A 172 -20.36 36.64 12.46
CA ILE A 172 -21.68 37.24 12.68
C ILE A 172 -22.62 36.93 11.50
N LEU A 173 -22.12 37.05 10.27
CA LEU A 173 -22.87 36.68 9.07
C LEU A 173 -23.13 35.16 9.04
N GLU A 174 -22.17 34.34 9.43
CA GLU A 174 -22.31 32.88 9.58
C GLU A 174 -23.51 32.53 10.46
N GLN A 175 -23.60 33.15 11.63
CA GLN A 175 -24.67 32.90 12.59
C GLN A 175 -26.01 33.46 12.17
N ILE A 176 -26.04 34.59 11.44
CA ILE A 176 -27.30 35.18 10.95
C ILE A 176 -27.85 34.39 9.76
N THR A 177 -26.96 33.85 8.91
CA THR A 177 -27.33 33.21 7.64
C THR A 177 -27.34 31.68 7.68
N GLY A 178 -26.74 31.06 8.71
CA GLY A 178 -26.71 29.61 8.90
C GLY A 178 -25.68 28.87 8.03
N THR A 179 -24.57 29.50 7.68
CA THR A 179 -23.56 28.91 6.76
C THR A 179 -22.52 27.99 7.44
N GLU A 180 -22.73 27.60 8.70
CA GLU A 180 -21.79 26.77 9.50
C GLU A 180 -21.48 25.41 8.85
N ILE A 181 -22.48 24.80 8.22
CA ILE A 181 -22.37 23.48 7.56
C ILE A 181 -21.26 23.41 6.51
N TYR A 182 -20.95 24.53 5.85
CA TYR A 182 -19.94 24.57 4.79
C TYR A 182 -18.51 24.48 5.34
N SER A 183 -18.29 24.95 6.56
CA SER A 183 -17.01 24.76 7.25
C SER A 183 -16.78 23.30 7.63
N ASP A 184 -17.81 22.62 8.13
CA ASP A 184 -17.70 21.22 8.53
C ASP A 184 -17.37 20.30 7.35
N ILE A 185 -18.02 20.52 6.20
CA ILE A 185 -17.75 19.77 4.97
C ILE A 185 -16.28 19.96 4.54
N SER A 186 -15.79 21.20 4.55
CA SER A 186 -14.42 21.55 4.16
C SER A 186 -13.38 20.83 5.02
N ILE A 187 -13.60 20.75 6.33
CA ILE A 187 -12.72 20.04 7.27
C ILE A 187 -12.77 18.54 7.02
N LYS A 188 -13.96 17.97 6.80
CA LYS A 188 -14.13 16.52 6.65
C LYS A 188 -13.43 15.98 5.41
N VAL A 189 -13.48 16.72 4.30
CA VAL A 189 -12.77 16.36 3.06
C VAL A 189 -11.25 16.28 3.28
N HIS A 190 -10.66 17.22 4.03
CA HIS A 190 -9.24 17.21 4.34
C HIS A 190 -8.83 15.99 5.18
N GLN A 191 -9.66 15.60 6.16
CA GLN A 191 -9.41 14.42 7.00
C GLN A 191 -9.40 13.13 6.17
N ILE A 192 -10.42 12.90 5.35
CA ILE A 192 -10.54 11.66 4.55
C ILE A 192 -9.36 11.52 3.59
N LYS A 193 -8.96 12.62 2.93
CA LYS A 193 -7.76 12.62 2.06
C LYS A 193 -6.52 12.13 2.80
N SER A 194 -6.29 12.59 4.03
CA SER A 194 -5.14 12.19 4.83
C SER A 194 -5.18 10.71 5.24
N GLU A 195 -6.37 10.17 5.51
CA GLU A 195 -6.55 8.76 5.88
C GLU A 195 -6.23 7.82 4.70
N GLU A 196 -6.70 8.15 3.49
CA GLU A 196 -6.46 7.32 2.30
C GLU A 196 -4.99 7.32 1.85
N GLU A 197 -4.26 8.43 2.03
CA GLU A 197 -2.81 8.49 1.78
C GLU A 197 -2.01 7.60 2.74
N LYS A 198 -2.45 7.52 4.01
CA LYS A 198 -1.82 6.65 5.00
C LYS A 198 -1.97 5.18 4.63
N LYS A 199 -3.18 4.74 4.24
CA LYS A 199 -3.44 3.36 3.79
C LYS A 199 -2.57 2.96 2.60
N LEU A 200 -2.43 3.86 1.62
CA LEU A 200 -1.57 3.62 0.45
C LEU A 200 -0.10 3.41 0.87
N THR A 201 0.38 4.21 1.81
CA THR A 201 1.76 4.11 2.33
C THR A 201 1.99 2.79 3.06
N GLU A 202 1.04 2.34 3.88
CA GLU A 202 1.13 1.06 4.60
C GLU A 202 1.19 -0.15 3.66
N LEU A 203 0.38 -0.16 2.60
CA LEU A 203 0.41 -1.20 1.56
C LEU A 203 1.76 -1.22 0.81
N ALA A 204 2.32 -0.04 0.49
CA ALA A 204 3.61 0.06 -0.18
C ALA A 204 4.77 -0.48 0.69
N ILE A 205 4.74 -0.24 2.00
CA ILE A 205 5.75 -0.76 2.94
C ILE A 205 5.69 -2.30 3.00
N ALA A 206 4.49 -2.89 3.01
CA ALA A 206 4.31 -4.34 3.08
C ALA A 206 4.93 -5.09 1.88
N VAL A 207 4.89 -4.49 0.68
CA VAL A 207 5.54 -5.06 -0.52
C VAL A 207 7.05 -4.97 -0.46
N ASN A 208 7.60 -3.83 0.01
CA ASN A 208 9.05 -3.63 0.11
C ASN A 208 9.75 -4.59 1.08
N GLY A 209 9.01 -5.27 1.96
CA GLY A 209 9.55 -6.27 2.90
C GLY A 209 9.72 -7.68 2.34
N ILE A 210 9.25 -7.97 1.11
CA ILE A 210 9.29 -9.32 0.50
C ILE A 210 10.50 -9.44 -0.42
N ASN A 211 11.48 -10.28 -0.05
CA ASN A 211 12.66 -10.55 -0.87
C ASN A 211 12.37 -11.60 -1.95
N LEU A 212 12.44 -11.19 -3.22
CA LEU A 212 12.39 -12.08 -4.38
C LEU A 212 13.81 -12.40 -4.87
N LEU A 213 14.00 -13.62 -5.38
CA LEU A 213 15.22 -13.99 -6.09
C LEU A 213 15.31 -13.18 -7.39
N LYS A 214 16.53 -12.91 -7.83
CA LYS A 214 16.75 -12.22 -9.10
C LYS A 214 16.44 -13.17 -10.26
N ALA A 215 16.03 -12.63 -11.40
CA ALA A 215 15.77 -13.44 -12.60
C ALA A 215 16.97 -14.32 -12.98
N GLU A 216 18.19 -13.81 -12.84
CA GLU A 216 19.44 -14.55 -13.10
C GLU A 216 19.66 -15.72 -12.13
N GLU A 217 19.25 -15.59 -10.86
CA GLU A 217 19.33 -16.66 -9.86
C GLU A 217 18.28 -17.74 -10.14
N VAL A 218 17.10 -17.34 -10.59
CA VAL A 218 16.04 -18.26 -11.02
C VAL A 218 16.48 -19.02 -12.27
N ASP A 219 17.01 -18.34 -13.27
CA ASP A 219 17.47 -18.92 -14.54
C ASP A 219 18.67 -19.84 -14.35
N SER A 220 19.60 -19.48 -13.45
CA SER A 220 20.74 -20.34 -13.09
C SER A 220 20.34 -21.57 -12.28
N LEU A 221 19.39 -21.44 -11.34
CA LEU A 221 18.82 -22.60 -10.64
C LEU A 221 18.08 -23.53 -11.61
N GLN A 222 17.28 -22.98 -12.53
CA GLN A 222 16.60 -23.77 -13.56
C GLN A 222 17.57 -24.46 -14.52
N SER A 223 18.64 -23.79 -14.92
CA SER A 223 19.69 -24.36 -15.78
C SER A 223 20.53 -25.42 -15.06
N SER A 224 20.82 -25.21 -13.77
CA SER A 224 21.45 -26.20 -12.88
C SER A 224 20.59 -27.46 -12.78
N LEU A 225 19.29 -27.30 -12.50
CA LEU A 225 18.34 -28.41 -12.44
C LEU A 225 18.26 -29.17 -13.77
N ALA A 226 18.18 -28.48 -14.90
CA ALA A 226 18.16 -29.10 -16.22
C ALA A 226 19.44 -29.90 -16.54
N SER A 227 20.61 -29.35 -16.18
CA SER A 227 21.92 -30.02 -16.32
C SER A 227 22.01 -31.27 -15.42
N ILE A 228 21.59 -31.15 -14.16
CA ILE A 228 21.54 -32.27 -13.20
C ILE A 228 20.59 -33.36 -13.71
N GLU A 229 19.44 -33.01 -14.26
CA GLU A 229 18.51 -33.97 -14.86
C GLU A 229 19.10 -34.70 -16.06
N GLN A 230 19.83 -33.99 -16.92
CA GLN A 230 20.54 -34.61 -18.05
C GLN A 230 21.62 -35.58 -17.56
N GLN A 231 22.41 -35.21 -16.54
CA GLN A 231 23.41 -36.10 -15.94
C GLN A 231 22.77 -37.33 -15.28
N LEU A 232 21.69 -37.15 -14.53
CA LEU A 232 20.93 -38.25 -13.93
C LEU A 232 20.36 -39.19 -15.01
N SER A 233 19.91 -38.66 -16.15
CA SER A 233 19.41 -39.47 -17.26
C SER A 233 20.51 -40.34 -17.89
N SER A 234 21.71 -39.80 -18.09
CA SER A 234 22.87 -40.53 -18.59
C SER A 234 23.33 -41.62 -17.61
N ILE A 235 23.42 -41.29 -16.31
CA ILE A 235 23.76 -42.26 -15.25
C ILE A 235 22.72 -43.37 -15.19
N ASN A 236 21.42 -43.05 -15.31
CA ASN A 236 20.36 -44.06 -15.32
C ASN A 236 20.47 -45.01 -16.52
N GLU A 237 20.81 -44.51 -17.71
CA GLU A 237 20.99 -45.36 -18.90
C GLU A 237 22.23 -46.26 -18.75
N GLN A 238 23.34 -45.74 -18.22
CA GLN A 238 24.53 -46.54 -17.88
C GLN A 238 24.21 -47.61 -16.82
N GLN A 239 23.48 -47.26 -15.74
CA GLN A 239 23.02 -48.22 -14.73
C GLN A 239 22.14 -49.31 -15.35
N LYS A 240 21.25 -48.95 -16.29
CA LYS A 240 20.37 -49.89 -16.99
C LYS A 240 21.15 -50.85 -17.88
N GLN A 241 22.15 -50.36 -18.62
CA GLN A 241 23.05 -51.20 -19.42
C GLN A 241 23.83 -52.18 -18.52
N THR A 242 24.45 -51.69 -17.45
CA THR A 242 25.20 -52.52 -16.49
C THR A 242 24.29 -53.54 -15.79
N THR A 243 23.06 -53.16 -15.43
CA THR A 243 22.06 -54.08 -14.84
C THR A 243 21.65 -55.17 -15.83
N THR A 244 21.53 -54.84 -17.11
CA THR A 244 21.17 -55.82 -18.16
C THR A 244 22.27 -56.87 -18.30
N LEU A 245 23.54 -56.44 -18.26
CA LEU A 245 24.70 -57.34 -18.26
C LEU A 245 24.74 -58.24 -17.02
N ILE A 246 24.50 -57.68 -15.83
CA ILE A 246 24.43 -58.45 -14.58
C ILE A 246 23.31 -59.50 -14.65
N LYS A 247 22.11 -59.11 -15.08
CA LYS A 247 20.95 -60.01 -15.22
C LYS A 247 21.19 -61.12 -16.24
N TRP A 248 21.85 -60.81 -17.36
CA TRP A 248 22.20 -61.82 -18.36
C TRP A 248 23.11 -62.91 -17.75
N TRP A 249 24.16 -62.50 -17.02
CA TRP A 249 25.06 -63.42 -16.32
C TRP A 249 24.33 -64.29 -15.28
N GLU A 250 23.47 -63.69 -14.46
CA GLU A 250 22.71 -64.40 -13.43
C GLU A 250 21.70 -65.39 -14.03
N ASN A 251 20.99 -64.99 -15.08
CA ASN A 251 20.03 -65.85 -15.78
C ASN A 251 20.71 -67.03 -16.49
N SER A 252 21.89 -66.80 -17.08
CA SER A 252 22.68 -67.87 -17.72
C SER A 252 23.12 -68.92 -16.69
N LEU A 253 23.65 -68.49 -15.54
CA LEU A 253 24.08 -69.39 -14.47
C LEU A 253 22.90 -70.19 -13.86
N GLN A 254 21.76 -69.53 -13.65
CA GLN A 254 20.56 -70.16 -13.10
C GLN A 254 19.88 -71.13 -14.08
N GLY A 255 19.86 -70.79 -15.37
CA GLY A 255 19.33 -71.64 -16.43
C GLY A 255 20.11 -72.95 -16.55
N GLN A 256 21.45 -72.90 -16.52
CA GLN A 256 22.30 -74.10 -16.57
C GLN A 256 22.02 -75.07 -15.42
N LYS A 257 21.83 -74.54 -14.20
CA LYS A 257 21.48 -75.35 -13.02
C LYS A 257 20.10 -76.01 -13.16
N SER A 258 19.12 -75.26 -13.66
CA SER A 258 17.73 -75.74 -13.83
C SER A 258 17.61 -76.83 -14.90
N GLN A 259 18.37 -76.69 -16.00
CA GLN A 259 18.46 -77.71 -17.05
C GLN A 259 18.97 -79.05 -16.51
N GLN A 260 19.99 -79.02 -15.66
CA GLN A 260 20.56 -80.24 -15.08
C GLN A 260 19.56 -80.99 -14.18
N GLN A 261 18.79 -80.26 -13.37
CA GLN A 261 17.78 -80.85 -12.48
C GLN A 261 16.58 -81.46 -13.24
N LEU A 262 16.08 -80.79 -14.28
CA LEU A 262 14.93 -81.29 -15.06
C LEU A 262 15.30 -82.54 -15.88
N LYS A 263 16.54 -82.66 -16.36
CA LYS A 263 17.03 -83.89 -17.05
C LYS A 263 16.95 -85.12 -16.13
N GLU A 264 17.26 -84.94 -14.86
CA GLU A 264 17.23 -86.01 -13.85
C GLU A 264 15.80 -86.45 -13.51
N GLN A 265 14.86 -85.50 -13.39
CA GLN A 265 13.45 -85.79 -13.13
C GLN A 265 12.73 -86.48 -14.31
N LEU A 266 13.04 -86.07 -15.55
CA LEU A 266 12.48 -86.70 -16.75
C LEU A 266 12.89 -88.18 -16.85
N ALA A 267 14.14 -88.51 -16.49
CA ALA A 267 14.62 -89.88 -16.45
C ALA A 267 13.84 -90.77 -15.47
N GLN A 268 13.44 -90.23 -14.31
CA GLN A 268 12.61 -90.96 -13.33
C GLN A 268 11.18 -91.20 -13.84
N CYS A 269 10.57 -90.22 -14.52
CA CYS A 269 9.21 -90.35 -15.07
C CYS A 269 9.12 -91.39 -16.20
N LEU A 270 10.15 -91.46 -17.06
CA LEU A 270 10.26 -92.48 -18.11
C LEU A 270 10.38 -93.90 -17.55
N GLN A 271 10.94 -94.06 -16.35
CA GLN A 271 11.01 -95.35 -15.67
C GLN A 271 9.63 -95.80 -15.15
N ALA A 272 8.84 -94.90 -14.56
CA ALA A 272 7.49 -95.21 -14.09
C ALA A 272 6.49 -95.54 -15.23
N GLU A 273 6.66 -94.93 -16.41
CA GLU A 273 5.89 -95.27 -17.62
C GLU A 273 6.18 -96.71 -18.10
N LYS A 274 7.42 -97.20 -17.93
CA LYS A 274 7.77 -98.60 -18.21
C LYS A 274 7.07 -99.57 -17.26
N ASP A 275 6.92 -99.21 -15.99
CA ASP A 275 6.29 -100.07 -14.98
C ASP A 275 4.76 -100.22 -15.18
N PHE A 276 4.07 -99.20 -15.73
CA PHE A 276 2.62 -99.22 -16.04
C PHE A 276 2.25 -99.95 -17.34
N ALA A 277 3.24 -100.36 -18.13
CA ALA A 277 3.04 -100.97 -19.45
C ALA A 277 2.08 -102.20 -19.51
N PRO A 278 2.04 -103.13 -18.53
CA PRO A 278 1.16 -104.31 -18.61
C PRO A 278 -0.34 -103.99 -18.50
N GLN A 279 -0.71 -102.99 -17.71
CA GLN A 279 -2.10 -102.60 -17.48
C GLN A 279 -2.64 -101.74 -18.63
N ALA A 280 -1.77 -100.89 -19.20
CA ALA A 280 -2.05 -100.19 -20.45
C ALA A 280 -2.39 -101.19 -21.57
N GLN A 281 -1.70 -102.34 -21.65
CA GLN A 281 -1.98 -103.39 -22.65
C GLN A 281 -3.38 -104.00 -22.53
N MET A 282 -3.91 -104.18 -21.32
CA MET A 282 -5.28 -104.69 -21.11
C MET A 282 -6.35 -103.67 -21.52
N LEU A 283 -6.18 -102.40 -21.16
CA LEU A 283 -7.04 -101.29 -21.62
C LEU A 283 -7.04 -101.18 -23.14
N THR A 284 -5.87 -101.39 -23.74
CA THR A 284 -5.72 -101.41 -25.19
C THR A 284 -6.55 -102.55 -25.79
N LEU A 285 -6.62 -103.73 -25.16
CA LEU A 285 -7.40 -104.89 -25.63
C LEU A 285 -8.92 -104.71 -25.56
N ALA A 286 -9.43 -103.97 -24.58
CA ALA A 286 -10.86 -103.68 -24.47
C ALA A 286 -11.36 -102.65 -25.49
N ASN A 287 -10.62 -101.54 -25.67
CA ASN A 287 -10.97 -100.52 -26.67
C ASN A 287 -10.95 -101.07 -28.11
N LYS A 288 -10.31 -102.21 -28.29
CA LYS A 288 -10.21 -102.93 -29.54
C LYS A 288 -11.53 -103.65 -29.91
N THR A 289 -12.45 -104.01 -29.01
CA THR A 289 -13.71 -104.68 -29.43
C THR A 289 -14.78 -103.76 -30.03
N LEU A 290 -14.85 -102.48 -29.63
CA LEU A 290 -15.89 -101.51 -30.02
C LEU A 290 -16.17 -101.36 -31.54
N PRO A 291 -15.18 -101.38 -32.45
CA PRO A 291 -15.41 -101.18 -33.87
C PRO A 291 -15.99 -102.42 -34.57
N LEU A 292 -15.70 -103.60 -34.02
CA LEU A 292 -16.04 -104.90 -34.60
C LEU A 292 -17.54 -105.16 -34.65
N ILE A 293 -18.28 -104.46 -33.79
CA ILE A 293 -19.73 -104.58 -33.62
C ILE A 293 -20.49 -104.14 -34.89
N LYS A 294 -20.04 -103.07 -35.56
CA LYS A 294 -20.65 -102.58 -36.82
C LYS A 294 -20.24 -103.42 -38.04
N VAL A 295 -18.99 -103.87 -38.05
CA VAL A 295 -18.40 -104.60 -39.17
C VAL A 295 -19.03 -105.98 -39.34
N HIS A 296 -19.38 -106.66 -38.23
CA HIS A 296 -20.17 -107.89 -38.30
C HIS A 296 -21.47 -107.72 -39.10
N THR A 297 -22.15 -106.59 -38.93
CA THR A 297 -23.47 -106.35 -39.55
C THR A 297 -23.39 -105.99 -41.05
N GLU A 298 -22.27 -105.45 -41.53
CA GLU A 298 -22.04 -105.08 -42.94
C GLU A 298 -21.79 -106.28 -43.87
N ILE A 299 -21.09 -107.31 -43.38
CA ILE A 299 -20.66 -108.49 -44.15
C ILE A 299 -21.82 -109.22 -44.81
N ASN A 300 -22.93 -109.38 -44.08
CA ASN A 300 -24.07 -110.13 -44.55
C ASN A 300 -24.81 -109.44 -45.70
N ALA A 301 -24.70 -108.12 -45.83
CA ALA A 301 -25.33 -107.37 -46.94
C ALA A 301 -24.58 -107.55 -48.27
N LEU A 302 -23.26 -107.71 -48.20
CA LEU A 302 -22.36 -107.77 -49.35
C LEU A 302 -22.44 -109.10 -50.11
N ARG A 303 -22.81 -110.20 -49.44
CA ARG A 303 -23.00 -111.58 -50.00
C ARG A 303 -23.85 -111.58 -51.27
N THR A 304 -24.81 -110.66 -51.34
CA THR A 304 -25.87 -110.58 -52.35
C THR A 304 -25.51 -109.75 -53.59
N ASN A 305 -24.60 -108.77 -53.49
CA ASN A 305 -24.28 -107.81 -54.57
C ASN A 305 -23.30 -108.42 -55.62
N LEU A 306 -22.52 -109.42 -55.23
CA LEU A 306 -21.45 -110.04 -56.02
C LEU A 306 -21.89 -110.63 -57.38
N LYS A 307 -23.02 -111.31 -57.36
CA LYS A 307 -23.46 -112.21 -58.42
C LYS A 307 -23.84 -111.48 -59.71
N ASN A 308 -24.27 -110.22 -59.61
CA ASN A 308 -24.79 -109.46 -60.75
C ASN A 308 -23.68 -108.78 -61.57
N SER A 309 -22.60 -108.35 -60.92
CA SER A 309 -21.53 -107.61 -61.60
C SER A 309 -20.70 -108.50 -62.55
N GLN A 310 -20.60 -109.82 -62.31
CA GLN A 310 -19.77 -110.78 -63.09
C GLN A 310 -20.16 -110.93 -64.56
N GLN A 311 -21.42 -110.66 -64.90
CA GLN A 311 -21.98 -110.89 -66.22
C GLN A 311 -21.71 -109.74 -67.20
N SER A 312 -21.62 -108.49 -66.72
CA SER A 312 -21.36 -107.30 -67.54
C SER A 312 -19.88 -107.13 -67.93
N LEU A 313 -18.98 -107.89 -67.33
CA LEU A 313 -17.53 -107.80 -67.53
C LEU A 313 -17.05 -108.32 -68.90
N THR A 314 -17.68 -109.39 -69.37
CA THR A 314 -17.19 -110.22 -70.48
C THR A 314 -17.42 -109.57 -71.86
N GLU A 315 -18.29 -108.57 -71.96
CA GLU A 315 -18.60 -107.87 -73.21
C GLU A 315 -17.68 -106.67 -73.50
N LEU A 316 -17.16 -105.99 -72.47
CA LEU A 316 -16.43 -104.72 -72.62
C LEU A 316 -14.91 -104.89 -72.85
N THR A 317 -14.33 -106.05 -72.54
CA THR A 317 -12.88 -106.32 -72.53
C THR A 317 -12.15 -106.10 -73.88
N PRO A 318 -12.70 -106.47 -75.07
CA PRO A 318 -12.00 -106.31 -76.35
C PRO A 318 -11.83 -104.85 -76.80
N GLN A 319 -12.75 -103.95 -76.41
CA GLN A 319 -12.72 -102.53 -76.79
C GLN A 319 -11.64 -101.74 -76.04
N LEU A 320 -11.27 -102.20 -74.84
CA LEU A 320 -10.21 -101.59 -74.04
C LEU A 320 -8.84 -101.76 -74.70
N ALA A 321 -8.56 -102.90 -75.34
CA ALA A 321 -7.26 -103.20 -75.92
C ALA A 321 -6.84 -102.22 -77.03
N THR A 322 -7.79 -101.79 -77.86
CA THR A 322 -7.55 -100.84 -78.97
C THR A 322 -7.28 -99.43 -78.46
N VAL A 323 -8.07 -98.95 -77.50
CA VAL A 323 -7.88 -97.62 -76.88
C VAL A 323 -6.56 -97.56 -76.09
N THR A 324 -6.13 -98.68 -75.49
CA THR A 324 -4.84 -98.80 -74.77
C THR A 324 -3.64 -98.52 -75.68
N GLN A 325 -3.70 -98.92 -76.96
CA GLN A 325 -2.58 -98.74 -77.89
C GLN A 325 -2.42 -97.27 -78.31
N THR A 326 -3.54 -96.58 -78.57
CA THR A 326 -3.57 -95.14 -78.88
C THR A 326 -3.14 -94.30 -77.68
N ARG A 327 -3.55 -94.69 -76.46
CA ARG A 327 -3.12 -94.07 -75.19
C ARG A 327 -1.61 -94.07 -75.03
N LYS A 328 -0.95 -95.21 -75.27
CA LYS A 328 0.53 -95.33 -75.15
C LYS A 328 1.30 -94.41 -76.10
N LEU A 329 0.77 -94.14 -77.29
CA LEU A 329 1.41 -93.23 -78.24
C LEU A 329 1.34 -91.77 -77.78
N ARG A 330 0.17 -91.33 -77.32
CA ARG A 330 -0.03 -89.95 -76.80
C ARG A 330 0.67 -89.73 -75.46
N GLU A 331 0.75 -90.75 -74.62
CA GLU A 331 1.53 -90.72 -73.38
C GLU A 331 3.02 -90.46 -73.63
N LYS A 332 3.62 -91.07 -74.66
CA LYS A 332 5.02 -90.76 -75.04
C LYS A 332 5.22 -89.29 -75.42
N GLN A 333 4.30 -88.70 -76.18
CA GLN A 333 4.37 -87.29 -76.59
C GLN A 333 4.22 -86.32 -75.39
N VAL A 334 3.34 -86.66 -74.43
CA VAL A 334 3.19 -85.88 -73.19
C VAL A 334 4.41 -86.02 -72.28
N ILE A 335 5.02 -87.21 -72.19
CA ILE A 335 6.24 -87.43 -71.40
C ILE A 335 7.42 -86.65 -71.99
N GLU A 336 7.55 -86.61 -73.33
CA GLU A 336 8.61 -85.88 -74.01
C GLU A 336 8.51 -84.37 -73.73
N VAL A 337 7.36 -83.75 -73.99
CA VAL A 337 7.12 -82.32 -73.73
C VAL A 337 7.16 -82.03 -72.22
N GLY A 338 6.69 -82.96 -71.39
CA GLY A 338 6.77 -82.91 -69.93
C GLY A 338 8.21 -82.92 -69.40
N SER A 339 9.13 -83.63 -70.07
CA SER A 339 10.55 -83.61 -69.73
C SER A 339 11.21 -82.27 -70.07
N HIS A 340 10.79 -81.61 -71.15
CA HIS A 340 11.20 -80.26 -71.49
C HIS A 340 10.65 -79.23 -70.49
N ARG A 341 9.38 -79.36 -70.09
CA ARG A 341 8.77 -78.54 -69.04
C ARG A 341 9.48 -78.74 -67.70
N SER A 342 9.82 -79.98 -67.34
CA SER A 342 10.54 -80.27 -66.09
C SER A 342 11.95 -79.70 -66.10
N ARG A 343 12.68 -79.77 -67.23
CA ARG A 343 14.00 -79.13 -67.36
C ARG A 343 13.90 -77.60 -67.30
N ALA A 344 12.95 -77.00 -68.01
CA ALA A 344 12.74 -75.55 -67.97
C ALA A 344 12.29 -75.06 -66.58
N SER A 345 11.41 -75.81 -65.91
CA SER A 345 10.96 -75.53 -64.54
C SER A 345 12.08 -75.66 -63.53
N GLN A 346 12.90 -76.71 -63.66
CA GLN A 346 14.05 -76.92 -62.79
C GLN A 346 15.10 -75.83 -62.99
N LEU A 347 15.34 -75.40 -64.24
CA LEU A 347 16.24 -74.28 -64.54
C LEU A 347 15.70 -72.95 -63.97
N LEU A 348 14.40 -72.69 -64.08
CA LEU A 348 13.73 -71.53 -63.47
C LEU A 348 13.82 -71.58 -61.94
N GLU A 349 13.64 -72.75 -61.32
CA GLU A 349 13.64 -72.94 -59.87
C GLU A 349 15.05 -72.90 -59.26
N GLU A 350 16.06 -73.40 -59.98
CA GLU A 350 17.48 -73.25 -59.65
C GLU A 350 17.89 -71.77 -59.76
N GLN A 351 17.50 -71.06 -60.82
CA GLN A 351 17.80 -69.63 -60.99
C GLN A 351 16.99 -68.74 -60.03
N ARG A 352 15.78 -69.15 -59.61
CA ARG A 352 14.96 -68.42 -58.63
C ARG A 352 15.64 -68.25 -57.29
N LYS A 353 16.44 -69.24 -56.87
CA LYS A 353 17.25 -69.13 -55.65
C LYS A 353 18.25 -67.99 -55.78
N THR A 354 18.90 -67.88 -56.93
CA THR A 354 19.79 -66.78 -57.27
C THR A 354 19.03 -65.44 -57.35
N PHE A 355 17.88 -65.37 -58.04
CA PHE A 355 17.07 -64.15 -58.15
C PHE A 355 16.57 -63.66 -56.80
N ASN A 356 16.10 -64.55 -55.92
CA ASN A 356 15.66 -64.19 -54.58
C ASN A 356 16.82 -63.72 -53.71
N LYS A 357 17.99 -64.35 -53.81
CA LYS A 357 19.21 -63.89 -53.13
C LYS A 357 19.63 -62.49 -53.60
N VAL A 358 19.50 -62.23 -54.90
CA VAL A 358 19.78 -60.90 -55.49
C VAL A 358 18.74 -59.87 -55.04
N ARG A 359 17.45 -60.21 -54.96
CA ARG A 359 16.40 -59.31 -54.42
C ARG A 359 16.61 -58.98 -52.94
N GLU A 360 17.01 -59.96 -52.13
CA GLU A 360 17.40 -59.74 -50.73
C GLU A 360 18.59 -58.77 -50.64
N LEU A 361 19.61 -58.96 -51.48
CA LEU A 361 20.77 -58.07 -51.56
C LEU A 361 20.40 -56.67 -52.07
N ASP A 362 19.58 -56.54 -53.12
CA ASP A 362 19.14 -55.25 -53.66
C ASP A 362 18.32 -54.46 -52.61
N ALA A 363 17.46 -55.14 -51.85
CA ALA A 363 16.72 -54.55 -50.73
C ALA A 363 17.66 -54.12 -49.60
N SER A 364 18.65 -54.95 -49.26
CA SER A 364 19.68 -54.63 -48.25
C SER A 364 20.53 -53.43 -48.70
N ILE A 365 20.98 -53.39 -49.96
CA ILE A 365 21.74 -52.27 -50.55
C ILE A 365 20.90 -50.98 -50.54
N ALA A 366 19.61 -51.05 -50.87
CA ALA A 366 18.73 -49.89 -50.82
C ALA A 366 18.54 -49.36 -49.39
N GLN A 367 18.40 -50.27 -48.42
CA GLN A 367 18.29 -49.93 -47.01
C GLN A 367 19.61 -49.35 -46.45
N GLU A 368 20.75 -49.97 -46.75
CA GLU A 368 22.08 -49.51 -46.35
C GLU A 368 22.42 -48.14 -46.96
N ASN A 369 22.10 -47.91 -48.24
CA ASN A 369 22.24 -46.59 -48.88
C ASN A 369 21.41 -45.51 -48.17
N LYS A 370 20.16 -45.83 -47.80
CA LYS A 370 19.28 -44.90 -47.08
C LYS A 370 19.85 -44.55 -45.70
N LEU A 371 20.32 -45.56 -44.96
CA LEU A 371 20.92 -45.38 -43.64
C LEU A 371 22.23 -44.60 -43.73
N LEU A 372 23.09 -44.91 -44.71
CA LEU A 372 24.35 -44.20 -44.95
C LEU A 372 24.08 -42.72 -45.26
N LYS A 373 23.11 -42.41 -46.13
CA LYS A 373 22.73 -41.03 -46.45
C LYS A 373 22.29 -40.23 -45.21
N GLN A 374 21.43 -40.83 -44.38
CA GLN A 374 20.96 -40.19 -43.14
C GLN A 374 22.10 -39.93 -42.15
N GLU A 375 23.10 -40.81 -42.10
CA GLU A 375 24.24 -40.68 -41.20
C GLU A 375 25.28 -39.68 -41.72
N THR A 376 25.50 -39.62 -43.04
CA THR A 376 26.35 -38.59 -43.66
C THR A 376 25.79 -37.18 -43.46
N GLU A 377 24.47 -36.99 -43.55
CA GLU A 377 23.82 -35.70 -43.28
C GLU A 377 23.97 -35.28 -41.80
N ARG A 378 23.95 -36.25 -40.87
CA ARG A 378 24.21 -35.99 -39.44
C ARG A 378 25.66 -35.64 -39.17
N LEU A 379 26.60 -36.32 -39.82
CA LEU A 379 28.04 -36.06 -39.71
C LEU A 379 28.37 -34.64 -40.21
N GLU A 380 27.79 -34.21 -41.32
CA GLU A 380 27.98 -32.86 -41.87
C GLU A 380 27.45 -31.78 -40.92
N ASN A 381 26.27 -31.99 -40.32
CA ASN A 381 25.69 -31.06 -39.34
C ASN A 381 26.56 -30.91 -38.08
N ILE A 382 27.06 -32.03 -37.54
CA ILE A 382 27.95 -31.99 -36.36
C ILE A 382 29.29 -31.34 -36.69
N THR A 383 29.81 -31.53 -37.90
CA THR A 383 31.06 -30.89 -38.34
C THR A 383 30.92 -29.37 -38.39
N GLN A 384 29.82 -28.85 -38.96
CA GLN A 384 29.52 -27.41 -38.98
C GLN A 384 29.35 -26.83 -37.57
N ARG A 385 28.68 -27.55 -36.66
CA ARG A 385 28.54 -27.12 -35.26
C ARG A 385 29.88 -27.05 -34.54
N LEU A 386 30.75 -28.04 -34.79
CA LEU A 386 32.07 -28.14 -34.16
C LEU A 386 33.01 -27.03 -34.65
N GLU A 387 33.01 -26.68 -35.94
CA GLU A 387 33.74 -25.53 -36.48
C GLU A 387 33.25 -24.21 -35.89
N LYS A 388 31.94 -24.01 -35.81
CA LYS A 388 31.34 -22.80 -35.23
C LYS A 388 31.74 -22.62 -33.77
N SER A 389 31.56 -23.66 -32.94
CA SER A 389 31.92 -23.60 -31.51
C SER A 389 33.42 -23.39 -31.30
N LYS A 390 34.29 -23.94 -32.17
CA LYS A 390 35.74 -23.66 -32.13
C LYS A 390 36.07 -22.20 -32.42
N SER A 391 35.44 -21.58 -33.42
CA SER A 391 35.67 -20.14 -33.69
C SER A 391 35.16 -19.24 -32.57
N GLU A 392 34.04 -19.61 -31.94
CA GLU A 392 33.50 -18.91 -30.77
C GLU A 392 34.48 -19.02 -29.58
N LEU A 393 35.06 -20.20 -29.36
CA LEU A 393 36.05 -20.42 -28.31
C LEU A 393 37.32 -19.55 -28.50
N GLU A 394 37.83 -19.43 -29.73
CA GLU A 394 38.98 -18.56 -30.05
C GLU A 394 38.66 -17.08 -29.81
N SER A 395 37.44 -16.64 -30.16
CA SER A 395 36.98 -15.27 -29.90
C SER A 395 36.87 -14.97 -28.39
N HIS A 396 36.47 -15.95 -27.57
CA HIS A 396 36.39 -15.76 -26.12
C HIS A 396 37.78 -15.78 -25.46
N HIS A 397 38.71 -16.60 -25.96
CA HIS A 397 40.11 -16.61 -25.49
C HIS A 397 40.82 -15.27 -25.76
N THR A 398 40.69 -14.73 -26.98
CA THR A 398 41.25 -13.41 -27.32
C THR A 398 40.66 -12.31 -26.43
N ARG A 399 39.34 -12.35 -26.16
CA ARG A 399 38.69 -11.42 -25.23
C ARG A 399 39.20 -11.54 -23.79
N HIS A 400 39.48 -12.76 -23.33
CA HIS A 400 40.06 -13.01 -22.01
C HIS A 400 41.48 -12.42 -21.87
N GLU A 401 42.30 -12.53 -22.92
CA GLU A 401 43.63 -11.89 -22.97
C GLU A 401 43.56 -10.36 -22.95
N GLU A 402 42.62 -9.77 -23.69
CA GLU A 402 42.38 -8.31 -23.69
C GLU A 402 42.05 -7.78 -22.28
N ILE A 403 41.11 -8.44 -21.59
CA ILE A 403 40.71 -8.04 -20.22
C ILE A 403 41.86 -8.22 -19.24
N THR A 404 42.63 -9.30 -19.38
CA THR A 404 43.83 -9.54 -18.57
C THR A 404 44.85 -8.40 -18.73
N ALA A 405 45.07 -7.92 -19.95
CA ALA A 405 45.94 -6.80 -20.22
C ALA A 405 45.42 -5.47 -19.63
N LEU A 406 44.10 -5.23 -19.73
CA LEU A 406 43.43 -4.07 -19.14
C LEU A 406 43.58 -4.02 -17.61
N ILE A 407 43.41 -5.15 -16.91
CA ILE A 407 43.61 -5.27 -15.46
C ILE A 407 45.03 -4.89 -15.07
N LYS A 408 46.04 -5.40 -15.79
CA LYS A 408 47.44 -5.05 -15.54
C LYS A 408 47.72 -3.56 -15.75
N GLN A 409 47.20 -2.97 -16.83
CA GLN A 409 47.36 -1.54 -17.11
C GLN A 409 46.73 -0.66 -16.03
N LEU A 410 45.58 -1.05 -15.49
CA LEU A 410 44.92 -0.30 -14.43
C LEU A 410 45.71 -0.37 -13.12
N CYS A 411 46.20 -1.55 -12.75
CA CYS A 411 47.09 -1.69 -11.59
C CYS A 411 48.37 -0.84 -11.74
N GLN A 412 48.99 -0.81 -12.92
CA GLN A 412 50.14 0.08 -13.19
C GLN A 412 49.77 1.56 -12.99
N ARG A 413 48.62 1.99 -13.53
CA ARG A 413 48.19 3.39 -13.44
C ARG A 413 47.90 3.82 -12.00
N ILE A 414 47.37 2.94 -11.17
CA ILE A 414 47.11 3.26 -9.76
C ILE A 414 48.43 3.34 -8.96
N LEU A 415 49.36 2.40 -9.18
CA LEU A 415 50.69 2.44 -8.55
C LEU A 415 51.46 3.70 -8.94
N ALA A 416 51.37 4.14 -10.21
CA ALA A 416 52.00 5.36 -10.70
C ALA A 416 51.45 6.65 -10.05
N GLN A 417 50.24 6.62 -9.48
CA GLN A 417 49.65 7.74 -8.74
C GLN A 417 50.06 7.76 -7.26
N GLY A 418 50.92 6.82 -6.82
CA GLY A 418 51.47 6.77 -5.46
C GLY A 418 50.59 6.04 -4.44
N TYR A 419 49.46 5.46 -4.87
CA TYR A 419 48.58 4.66 -4.01
C TYR A 419 49.11 3.23 -3.90
N ARG A 420 49.12 2.67 -2.68
CA ARG A 420 49.59 1.31 -2.41
C ARG A 420 48.40 0.36 -2.23
N PHE A 421 48.50 -0.84 -2.78
CA PHE A 421 47.60 -1.98 -2.49
C PHE A 421 48.45 -3.13 -1.94
N GLY A 422 48.51 -3.26 -0.63
CA GLY A 422 49.40 -4.23 0.02
C GLY A 422 50.88 -4.08 -0.41
N ASP A 423 51.53 -5.22 -0.69
CA ASP A 423 52.94 -5.30 -1.11
C ASP A 423 53.15 -5.23 -2.64
N LEU A 424 52.12 -4.86 -3.42
CA LEU A 424 52.22 -4.78 -4.88
C LEU A 424 53.22 -3.71 -5.32
N THR A 425 54.18 -4.13 -6.12
CA THR A 425 55.15 -3.25 -6.79
C THR A 425 55.05 -3.40 -8.30
N GLU A 426 55.42 -2.37 -9.04
CA GLU A 426 55.38 -2.37 -10.52
C GLU A 426 56.08 -3.59 -11.17
N PRO A 427 57.22 -4.10 -10.66
CA PRO A 427 57.87 -5.32 -11.17
C PRO A 427 57.07 -6.61 -10.92
N SER A 428 56.27 -6.66 -9.85
CA SER A 428 55.49 -7.86 -9.49
C SER A 428 54.32 -8.12 -10.43
N LEU A 429 53.81 -7.11 -11.16
CA LEU A 429 52.67 -7.22 -12.08
C LEU A 429 52.92 -8.12 -13.29
N ALA A 430 54.18 -8.30 -13.70
CA ALA A 430 54.55 -9.18 -14.81
C ALA A 430 54.40 -10.67 -14.46
N GLN A 431 54.44 -11.02 -13.17
CA GLN A 431 54.35 -12.40 -12.69
C GLN A 431 52.90 -12.94 -12.72
N TYR A 432 51.90 -12.07 -12.67
CA TYR A 432 50.49 -12.45 -12.70
C TYR A 432 50.05 -12.73 -14.14
N SER A 433 50.07 -13.97 -14.59
CA SER A 433 49.77 -14.36 -15.99
C SER A 433 48.65 -15.38 -16.11
N THR A 434 48.38 -16.12 -15.04
CA THR A 434 47.31 -17.12 -14.98
C THR A 434 45.98 -16.52 -14.54
N ALA A 435 44.86 -17.16 -14.86
CA ALA A 435 43.53 -16.67 -14.49
C ALA A 435 43.36 -16.53 -12.96
N GLU A 436 43.89 -17.47 -12.18
CA GLU A 436 43.86 -17.41 -10.71
C GLU A 436 44.68 -16.24 -10.14
N GLU A 437 45.80 -15.89 -10.80
CA GLU A 437 46.63 -14.74 -10.43
C GLU A 437 45.93 -13.42 -10.76
N ILE A 438 45.25 -13.33 -11.89
CA ILE A 438 44.43 -12.15 -12.24
C ILE A 438 43.24 -12.00 -11.29
N GLU A 439 42.65 -13.10 -10.87
CA GLU A 439 41.59 -13.14 -9.86
C GLU A 439 42.09 -12.61 -8.50
N LYS A 440 43.32 -12.98 -8.10
CA LYS A 440 43.98 -12.38 -6.92
C LYS A 440 44.19 -10.88 -7.04
N LEU A 441 44.56 -10.37 -8.22
CA LEU A 441 44.67 -8.92 -8.47
C LEU A 441 43.31 -8.21 -8.35
N LEU A 442 42.25 -8.81 -8.89
CA LEU A 442 40.88 -8.27 -8.76
C LEU A 442 40.40 -8.27 -7.31
N ILE A 443 40.70 -9.31 -6.54
CA ILE A 443 40.38 -9.41 -5.10
C ILE A 443 41.12 -8.33 -4.31
N MET A 444 42.41 -8.12 -4.56
CA MET A 444 43.19 -7.06 -3.90
C MET A 444 42.65 -5.65 -4.21
N LEU A 445 42.16 -5.42 -5.43
CA LEU A 445 41.46 -4.17 -5.78
C LEU A 445 40.06 -4.02 -5.15
N LYS A 446 39.53 -5.11 -4.57
CA LYS A 446 38.16 -5.20 -4.05
C LYS A 446 38.10 -5.08 -2.52
N GLU A 447 39.22 -5.18 -1.81
CA GLU A 447 39.27 -5.13 -0.35
C GLU A 447 38.57 -3.87 0.21
N THR A 448 37.46 -4.10 0.91
CA THR A 448 36.49 -3.11 1.38
C THR A 448 36.90 -2.40 2.67
N ASN A 449 37.82 -3.00 3.44
CA ASN A 449 38.15 -2.52 4.78
C ASN A 449 38.81 -1.13 4.76
N GLU A 450 39.55 -0.80 3.69
CA GLU A 450 40.19 0.51 3.57
C GLU A 450 39.21 1.62 3.13
N ILE A 451 38.10 1.28 2.47
CA ILE A 451 37.07 2.26 2.08
C ILE A 451 36.19 2.59 3.28
N SER A 452 35.77 1.58 4.05
CA SER A 452 34.99 1.81 5.28
C SER A 452 35.77 2.60 6.33
N THR A 453 37.08 2.35 6.47
CA THR A 453 37.91 3.14 7.39
C THR A 453 38.12 4.57 6.88
N LEU A 454 38.22 4.79 5.56
CA LEU A 454 38.23 6.14 5.00
C LEU A 454 36.91 6.88 5.21
N TYR A 455 35.77 6.21 5.03
CA TYR A 455 34.45 6.77 5.35
C TYR A 455 34.35 7.19 6.81
N GLN A 456 34.73 6.28 7.72
CA GLN A 456 34.73 6.57 9.14
C GLN A 456 35.69 7.72 9.49
N LEU A 457 36.91 7.73 8.94
CA LEU A 457 37.88 8.80 9.17
C LEU A 457 37.41 10.15 8.60
N ILE A 458 36.71 10.16 7.46
CA ILE A 458 36.13 11.37 6.88
C ILE A 458 34.97 11.87 7.73
N ASP A 459 34.10 10.99 8.20
CA ASP A 459 32.97 11.35 9.08
C ASP A 459 33.47 11.86 10.43
N ASP A 460 34.43 11.17 11.04
CA ASP A 460 35.11 11.61 12.28
C ASP A 460 35.75 12.99 12.05
N SER A 461 36.48 13.19 10.94
CA SER A 461 37.09 14.50 10.61
C SER A 461 36.04 15.58 10.32
N LYS A 462 34.88 15.24 9.76
CA LYS A 462 33.77 16.15 9.48
C LYS A 462 33.04 16.54 10.76
N ASP A 463 32.88 15.61 11.69
CA ASP A 463 32.30 15.88 13.00
C ASP A 463 33.26 16.73 13.85
N ASP A 464 34.57 16.46 13.80
CA ASP A 464 35.60 17.32 14.38
C ASP A 464 35.56 18.73 13.79
N LEU A 465 35.43 18.86 12.46
CA LEU A 465 35.28 20.15 11.79
C LEU A 465 34.02 20.89 12.23
N ARG A 466 32.87 20.22 12.28
CA ARG A 466 31.60 20.81 12.76
C ARG A 466 31.71 21.29 14.19
N ASN A 467 32.30 20.47 15.06
CA ASN A 467 32.49 20.80 16.46
C ASN A 467 33.44 22.00 16.60
N LEU A 468 34.51 22.07 15.83
CA LEU A 468 35.42 23.23 15.79
C LEU A 468 34.77 24.51 15.29
N GLU A 469 33.98 24.42 14.22
CA GLU A 469 33.25 25.58 13.71
C GLU A 469 32.21 26.06 14.71
N ALA A 470 31.53 25.14 15.41
CA ALA A 470 30.60 25.48 16.48
C ALA A 470 31.32 26.14 17.67
N ILE A 471 32.48 25.62 18.10
CA ILE A 471 33.30 26.22 19.16
C ILE A 471 33.83 27.58 18.74
N ARG A 472 34.27 27.73 17.49
CA ARG A 472 34.69 29.02 16.92
C ARG A 472 33.57 30.05 17.02
N ASP A 473 32.36 29.67 16.62
CA ASP A 473 31.20 30.57 16.61
C ASP A 473 30.73 30.92 18.03
N GLU A 474 30.74 29.95 18.95
CA GLU A 474 30.46 30.16 20.37
C GLU A 474 31.50 31.08 21.01
N THR A 475 32.79 30.88 20.70
CA THR A 475 33.91 31.72 21.15
C THR A 475 33.78 33.15 20.59
N GLN A 476 33.39 33.30 19.32
CA GLN A 476 33.14 34.60 18.73
C GLN A 476 32.00 35.34 19.44
N ARG A 477 30.89 34.65 19.70
CA ARG A 477 29.75 35.22 20.45
C ARG A 477 30.13 35.58 21.89
N TYR A 478 30.97 34.78 22.55
CA TYR A 478 31.50 35.07 23.88
C TYR A 478 32.24 36.41 23.90
N TYR A 479 33.15 36.66 22.95
CA TYR A 479 33.85 37.94 22.84
C TYR A 479 32.93 39.11 22.50
N GLU A 480 31.97 38.92 21.58
CA GLU A 480 31.00 39.96 21.22
C GLU A 480 30.12 40.38 22.41
N LYS A 481 29.63 39.40 23.19
CA LYS A 481 28.85 39.65 24.41
C LYS A 481 29.70 40.24 25.53
N GLY A 482 30.94 39.78 25.70
CA GLY A 482 31.88 40.36 26.67
C GLY A 482 32.16 41.83 26.39
N SER A 483 32.30 42.20 25.11
CA SER A 483 32.41 43.61 24.70
C SER A 483 31.15 44.43 25.01
N LYS A 484 29.96 43.87 24.80
CA LYS A 484 28.68 44.51 25.15
C LYS A 484 28.53 44.71 26.66
N LEU A 485 28.86 43.72 27.47
CA LEU A 485 28.88 43.81 28.93
C LEU A 485 29.81 44.93 29.42
N GLY A 486 31.01 45.06 28.83
CA GLY A 486 31.90 46.18 29.11
C GLY A 486 31.28 47.55 28.79
N LYS A 487 30.53 47.66 27.68
CA LYS A 487 29.79 48.89 27.31
C LYS A 487 28.60 49.16 28.24
N HIS A 488 27.87 48.12 28.64
CA HIS A 488 26.77 48.24 29.60
C HIS A 488 27.30 48.66 30.98
N GLN A 489 28.38 48.06 31.46
CA GLN A 489 29.03 48.42 32.73
C GLN A 489 29.51 49.88 32.74
N SER A 490 30.10 50.35 31.64
CA SER A 490 30.52 51.74 31.51
C SER A 490 29.33 52.71 31.36
N SER A 491 28.22 52.27 30.76
CA SER A 491 26.96 53.05 30.69
C SER A 491 26.26 53.14 32.04
N ILE A 492 26.16 52.04 32.78
CA ILE A 492 25.65 51.97 34.16
C ILE A 492 26.46 52.90 35.05
N LYS A 493 27.79 52.84 34.97
CA LYS A 493 28.67 53.75 35.73
C LYS A 493 28.40 55.22 35.40
N ARG A 494 28.28 55.58 34.11
CA ARG A 494 27.93 56.95 33.69
C ARG A 494 26.57 57.40 34.26
N PHE A 495 25.55 56.56 34.18
CA PHE A 495 24.24 56.91 34.70
C PHE A 495 24.23 57.03 36.23
N TYR A 496 24.96 56.18 36.97
CA TYR A 496 25.13 56.35 38.41
C TYR A 496 25.88 57.64 38.74
N ASP A 497 26.91 58.01 37.97
CA ASP A 497 27.62 59.28 38.13
C ASP A 497 26.68 60.49 37.88
N GLU A 498 25.83 60.43 36.85
CA GLU A 498 24.81 61.46 36.55
C GLU A 498 23.71 61.52 37.63
N ILE A 499 23.22 60.38 38.11
CA ILE A 499 22.27 60.32 39.23
C ILE A 499 22.88 60.93 40.49
N ASN A 500 24.14 60.63 40.80
CA ASN A 500 24.84 61.21 41.96
C ASN A 500 24.99 62.73 41.83
N GLN A 501 25.24 63.25 40.61
CA GLN A 501 25.23 64.69 40.36
C GLN A 501 23.84 65.30 40.58
N LEU A 502 22.78 64.66 40.09
CA LEU A 502 21.40 65.12 40.30
C LEU A 502 20.96 65.04 41.76
N ILE A 503 21.38 64.01 42.52
CA ILE A 503 21.14 63.90 43.97
C ILE A 503 21.86 65.03 44.71
N THR A 504 23.09 65.36 44.29
CA THR A 504 23.83 66.50 44.87
C THR A 504 23.13 67.82 44.56
N GLN A 505 22.67 67.99 43.32
CA GLN A 505 21.85 69.14 42.92
C GLN A 505 20.53 69.20 43.69
N ARG A 506 19.89 68.06 43.93
CA ARG A 506 18.67 67.95 44.73
C ARG A 506 18.92 68.37 46.18
N SER A 507 19.98 67.90 46.82
CA SER A 507 20.34 68.33 48.17
C SER A 507 20.57 69.83 48.26
N ARG A 508 21.16 70.43 47.22
CA ARG A 508 21.33 71.89 47.12
C ARG A 508 19.98 72.60 46.96
N LEU A 509 19.13 72.13 46.05
CA LEU A 509 17.78 72.66 45.83
C LEU A 509 16.87 72.47 47.06
N GLU A 510 17.03 71.39 47.83
CA GLU A 510 16.32 71.14 49.09
C GLU A 510 16.81 72.09 50.18
N GLN A 511 18.10 72.40 50.23
CA GLN A 511 18.65 73.41 51.13
C GLN A 511 18.20 74.82 50.72
N GLU A 512 18.22 75.15 49.43
CA GLU A 512 17.67 76.39 48.88
C GLU A 512 16.16 76.48 49.18
N HIS A 513 15.41 75.39 49.02
CA HIS A 513 14.00 75.30 49.41
C HIS A 513 13.84 75.58 50.89
N ARG A 514 14.59 74.93 51.78
CA ARG A 514 14.51 75.19 53.23
C ARG A 514 14.81 76.64 53.58
N VAL A 515 15.76 77.27 52.89
CA VAL A 515 16.07 78.70 53.07
C VAL A 515 14.91 79.56 52.58
N HIS A 516 14.35 79.26 51.41
CA HIS A 516 13.20 79.99 50.86
C HIS A 516 11.91 79.76 51.68
N GLU A 517 11.68 78.54 52.18
CA GLU A 517 10.59 78.14 53.07
C GLU A 517 10.74 78.82 54.43
N ALA A 518 11.94 78.81 55.02
CA ALA A 518 12.21 79.55 56.25
C ALA A 518 12.08 81.06 56.04
N LYS A 519 12.46 81.58 54.86
CA LYS A 519 12.29 82.99 54.50
C LYS A 519 10.82 83.33 54.27
N VAL A 520 10.03 82.44 53.66
CA VAL A 520 8.58 82.57 53.54
C VAL A 520 7.96 82.52 54.93
N ALA A 521 8.32 81.58 55.79
CA ALA A 521 7.83 81.48 57.17
C ALA A 521 8.24 82.69 58.02
N GLN A 522 9.45 83.20 57.85
CA GLN A 522 9.93 84.43 58.48
C GLN A 522 9.16 85.63 57.97
N HIS A 523 9.03 85.80 56.64
CA HIS A 523 8.25 86.89 56.06
C HIS A 523 6.77 86.78 56.43
N GLU A 524 6.21 85.58 56.57
CA GLU A 524 4.85 85.35 57.06
C GLU A 524 4.72 85.71 58.55
N ALA A 525 5.70 85.34 59.37
CA ALA A 525 5.73 85.67 60.79
C ALA A 525 5.96 87.16 61.02
N GLU A 526 6.85 87.80 60.26
CA GLU A 526 7.14 89.23 60.29
C GLU A 526 5.99 90.04 59.70
N TYR A 527 5.33 89.57 58.64
CA TYR A 527 4.10 90.17 58.11
C TYR A 527 2.96 90.05 59.13
N LYS A 528 2.77 88.86 59.74
CA LYS A 528 1.80 88.68 60.83
C LYS A 528 2.12 89.58 62.00
N LEU A 529 3.36 89.60 62.49
CA LEU A 529 3.82 90.42 63.59
C LEU A 529 3.69 91.91 63.28
N ALA A 530 4.02 92.35 62.07
CA ALA A 530 3.82 93.73 61.62
C ALA A 530 2.33 94.09 61.61
N MET A 531 1.44 93.16 61.20
CA MET A 531 0.00 93.35 61.31
C MET A 531 -0.49 93.37 62.77
N THR A 532 0.06 92.51 63.64
CA THR A 532 -0.29 92.48 65.07
C THR A 532 0.22 93.70 65.81
N ILE A 533 1.46 94.12 65.57
CA ILE A 533 2.04 95.36 66.12
C ILE A 533 1.23 96.55 65.63
N LYS A 534 0.91 96.63 64.33
CA LYS A 534 0.04 97.68 63.79
C LYS A 534 -1.34 97.72 64.49
N SER A 535 -1.88 96.55 64.88
CA SER A 535 -3.13 96.48 65.66
C SER A 535 -2.97 96.83 67.16
N LEU A 536 -1.78 96.68 67.74
CA LEU A 536 -1.50 96.87 69.18
C LEU A 536 -0.82 98.22 69.50
N GLU A 537 -0.22 98.89 68.51
CA GLU A 537 0.39 100.23 68.64
C GLU A 537 -0.68 101.29 68.98
N GLU A 538 -1.91 101.10 68.52
CA GLU A 538 -3.06 101.93 68.89
C GLU A 538 -3.31 101.91 70.40
N HIS A 539 -3.19 100.73 71.04
CA HIS A 539 -3.39 100.58 72.49
C HIS A 539 -2.22 101.09 73.36
N ARG A 540 -1.05 101.31 72.76
CA ARG A 540 0.15 101.75 73.45
C ARG A 540 0.13 103.24 73.80
N HIS A 541 -0.58 104.06 73.01
CA HIS A 541 -0.71 105.49 73.26
C HIS A 541 -1.53 105.82 74.53
N ASP A 542 -2.31 104.86 75.05
CA ASP A 542 -3.18 105.05 76.21
C ASP A 542 -2.51 104.74 77.58
N LEU A 543 -1.22 104.34 77.60
CA LEU A 543 -0.49 103.98 78.83
C LEU A 543 0.12 105.20 79.54
N VAL A 544 -0.24 105.40 80.82
CA VAL A 544 0.23 106.50 81.68
C VAL A 544 1.06 105.95 82.85
N ASP A 545 2.25 106.52 83.07
CA ASP A 545 3.24 106.04 84.04
C ASP A 545 2.72 106.08 85.49
N GLY A 546 2.88 104.97 86.24
CA GLY A 546 2.43 104.82 87.62
C GLY A 546 0.97 104.37 87.84
N LYS A 547 0.20 104.07 86.78
CA LYS A 547 -1.15 103.47 86.89
C LYS A 547 -1.18 102.04 86.31
N PRO A 548 -2.01 101.12 86.86
CA PRO A 548 -1.99 99.73 86.43
C PRO A 548 -2.53 99.60 85.00
N CYS A 549 -1.82 98.89 84.14
CA CYS A 549 -2.20 98.71 82.73
C CYS A 549 -3.54 97.96 82.57
N PRO A 550 -4.43 98.38 81.65
CA PRO A 550 -5.73 97.74 81.43
C PRO A 550 -5.66 96.31 80.86
N LEU A 551 -4.52 95.89 80.29
CA LEU A 551 -4.32 94.54 79.75
C LEU A 551 -3.65 93.57 80.74
N CYS A 552 -2.75 94.05 81.62
CA CYS A 552 -1.96 93.16 82.50
C CYS A 552 -1.80 93.64 83.97
N GLY A 553 -2.25 94.84 84.32
CA GLY A 553 -2.29 95.33 85.70
C GLY A 553 -0.95 95.76 86.32
N ALA A 554 0.17 95.68 85.59
CA ALA A 554 1.48 96.11 86.06
C ALA A 554 1.57 97.65 86.20
N LEU A 555 2.35 98.14 87.18
CA LEU A 555 2.49 99.57 87.49
C LEU A 555 3.74 100.21 86.88
N ASP A 556 4.64 99.42 86.30
CA ASP A 556 5.91 99.88 85.74
C ASP A 556 6.06 99.34 84.31
N HIS A 557 6.26 100.24 83.34
CA HIS A 557 6.28 99.93 81.90
C HIS A 557 7.57 100.49 81.26
N PRO A 558 8.64 99.68 81.19
CA PRO A 558 9.95 100.11 80.68
C PRO A 558 9.95 100.57 79.21
N LEU A 559 8.87 100.30 78.47
CA LEU A 559 8.78 100.47 77.03
C LEU A 559 7.85 101.61 76.59
N VAL A 560 7.42 102.55 77.44
CA VAL A 560 6.56 103.69 76.99
C VAL A 560 7.35 104.72 76.15
N LYS A 561 8.69 104.77 76.25
CA LYS A 561 9.53 105.80 75.61
C LYS A 561 10.44 105.33 74.47
N GLY A 562 10.39 104.07 74.05
CA GLY A 562 11.25 103.56 72.95
C GLY A 562 10.45 103.21 71.71
N GLU A 563 10.78 103.73 70.53
CA GLU A 563 10.16 103.30 69.27
C GLU A 563 10.25 101.77 69.12
N LEU A 564 9.11 101.12 68.92
CA LEU A 564 9.08 99.71 68.53
C LEU A 564 9.38 99.67 67.04
N SER A 565 10.56 99.17 66.68
CA SER A 565 10.91 98.96 65.27
C SER A 565 10.06 97.80 64.73
N ALA A 566 8.89 98.12 64.16
CA ALA A 566 8.09 97.14 63.44
C ALA A 566 8.88 96.63 62.20
N PRO A 567 8.82 95.32 61.89
CA PRO A 567 9.41 94.80 60.65
C PRO A 567 8.79 95.50 59.43
N LYS A 568 9.62 96.04 58.52
CA LYS A 568 9.18 96.65 57.25
C LYS A 568 9.07 95.58 56.18
N ILE A 569 7.99 94.78 56.20
CA ILE A 569 7.71 93.78 55.16
C ILE A 569 6.36 94.06 54.50
N SER A 570 6.34 94.06 53.16
CA SER A 570 5.14 94.25 52.36
C SER A 570 4.52 92.92 51.92
N GLU A 571 3.25 92.95 51.50
CA GLU A 571 2.59 91.78 50.91
C GLU A 571 3.30 91.31 49.63
N HIS A 572 3.88 92.25 48.86
CA HIS A 572 4.70 91.95 47.68
C HIS A 572 5.96 91.16 48.05
N ASP A 573 6.65 91.49 49.15
CA ASP A 573 7.85 90.78 49.61
C ASP A 573 7.55 89.33 50.03
N LEU A 574 6.34 89.10 50.56
CA LEU A 574 5.84 87.76 50.88
C LEU A 574 5.50 86.97 49.60
N GLU A 575 4.84 87.61 48.63
CA GLU A 575 4.45 86.99 47.37
C GLU A 575 5.67 86.65 46.47
N GLU A 576 6.67 87.52 46.46
CA GLU A 576 7.96 87.29 45.78
C GLU A 576 8.75 86.15 46.44
N SER A 577 8.69 86.04 47.77
CA SER A 577 9.29 84.91 48.51
C SER A 577 8.55 83.58 48.21
N ARG A 578 7.22 83.59 48.12
CA ARG A 578 6.43 82.42 47.69
C ARG A 578 6.69 82.04 46.23
N LYS A 579 6.89 83.03 45.35
CA LYS A 579 7.22 82.78 43.93
C LYS A 579 8.58 82.12 43.78
N THR A 580 9.59 82.59 44.53
CA THR A 580 10.93 81.99 44.54
C THR A 580 10.92 80.59 45.14
N GLU A 581 10.19 80.36 46.24
CA GLU A 581 9.95 79.01 46.79
C GLU A 581 9.29 78.07 45.76
N ARG A 582 8.22 78.51 45.08
CA ARG A 582 7.55 77.73 44.02
C ARG A 582 8.47 77.42 42.84
N ALA A 583 9.35 78.34 42.47
CA ALA A 583 10.34 78.11 41.41
C ALA A 583 11.32 77.00 41.82
N VAL A 584 11.80 77.02 43.07
CA VAL A 584 12.67 75.96 43.61
C VAL A 584 11.91 74.63 43.72
N LEU A 585 10.63 74.62 44.12
CA LEU A 585 9.77 73.43 44.10
C LEU A 585 9.61 72.83 42.70
N THR A 586 9.48 73.68 41.67
CA THR A 586 9.39 73.22 40.28
C THR A 586 10.72 72.60 39.84
N MET A 587 11.85 73.22 40.17
CA MET A 587 13.19 72.66 39.92
C MET A 587 13.42 71.34 40.67
N LEU A 588 12.91 71.20 41.89
CA LEU A 588 12.93 69.95 42.65
C LEU A 588 12.10 68.85 41.97
N SER A 589 10.91 69.20 41.46
CA SER A 589 10.06 68.27 40.69
C SER A 589 10.74 67.81 39.39
N ASP A 590 11.35 68.74 38.65
CA ASP A 590 12.06 68.42 37.40
C ASP A 590 13.31 67.57 37.65
N ASN A 591 14.09 67.90 38.70
CA ASN A 591 15.22 67.09 39.13
C ASN A 591 14.76 65.69 39.56
N ALA A 592 13.67 65.57 40.32
CA ALA A 592 13.10 64.27 40.70
C ALA A 592 12.66 63.44 39.47
N ARG A 593 12.09 64.10 38.44
CA ARG A 593 11.74 63.44 37.17
C ARG A 593 12.98 62.98 36.40
N GLN A 594 14.05 63.77 36.36
CA GLN A 594 15.31 63.39 35.73
C GLN A 594 15.98 62.21 36.44
N VAL A 595 16.00 62.23 37.79
CA VAL A 595 16.49 61.10 38.60
C VAL A 595 15.67 59.85 38.31
N ALA A 596 14.33 59.94 38.28
CA ALA A 596 13.47 58.80 37.97
C ALA A 596 13.68 58.25 36.55
N HIS A 597 13.94 59.12 35.57
CA HIS A 597 14.23 58.72 34.19
C HIS A 597 15.58 58.00 34.08
N LEU A 598 16.63 58.54 34.71
CA LEU A 598 17.94 57.90 34.73
C LEU A 598 17.91 56.61 35.54
N ASP A 599 17.19 56.54 36.66
CA ASP A 599 17.00 55.31 37.44
C ASP A 599 16.27 54.22 36.64
N ALA A 600 15.25 54.59 35.85
CA ALA A 600 14.61 53.69 34.90
C ALA A 600 15.57 53.24 33.78
N SER A 601 16.43 54.14 33.29
CA SER A 601 17.45 53.84 32.28
C SER A 601 18.54 52.91 32.83
N VAL A 602 18.97 53.12 34.08
CA VAL A 602 19.88 52.23 34.82
C VAL A 602 19.25 50.86 34.96
N LYS A 603 18.01 50.76 35.45
CA LYS A 603 17.29 49.48 35.57
C LYS A 603 17.17 48.76 34.22
N GLY A 604 16.92 49.48 33.14
CA GLY A 604 16.87 48.92 31.79
C GLY A 604 18.22 48.36 31.33
N VAL A 605 19.32 49.10 31.55
CA VAL A 605 20.66 48.65 31.19
C VAL A 605 21.20 47.58 32.15
N GLU A 606 20.84 47.61 33.43
CA GLU A 606 21.13 46.56 34.42
C GLU A 606 20.41 45.25 34.09
N GLN A 607 19.15 45.34 33.63
CA GLN A 607 18.43 44.18 33.11
C GLN A 607 19.14 43.60 31.88
N GLN A 608 19.49 44.43 30.89
CA GLN A 608 20.26 44.00 29.72
C GLN A 608 21.64 43.44 30.09
N PHE A 609 22.32 44.04 31.08
CA PHE A 609 23.58 43.55 31.61
C PHE A 609 23.42 42.18 32.26
N SER A 610 22.36 41.96 33.05
CA SER A 610 22.05 40.66 33.65
C SER A 610 21.71 39.60 32.60
N GLU A 611 20.94 39.96 31.58
CA GLU A 611 20.57 39.07 30.47
C GLU A 611 21.81 38.67 29.66
N ASP A 612 22.63 39.65 29.23
CA ASP A 612 23.87 39.40 28.51
C ASP A 612 24.91 38.65 29.38
N ALA A 613 24.95 38.87 30.69
CA ALA A 613 25.83 38.15 31.63
C ALA A 613 25.40 36.68 31.79
N ALA A 614 24.09 36.41 31.90
CA ALA A 614 23.56 35.07 31.93
C ALA A 614 23.83 34.33 30.61
N GLU A 615 23.69 35.01 29.48
CA GLU A 615 23.99 34.44 28.16
C GLU A 615 25.50 34.19 28.00
N LEU A 616 26.36 35.08 28.49
CA LEU A 616 27.82 34.89 28.46
C LEU A 616 28.26 33.70 29.34
N ALA A 617 27.65 33.52 30.52
CA ALA A 617 27.87 32.33 31.35
C ALA A 617 27.37 31.05 30.67
N SER A 618 26.24 31.12 29.96
CA SER A 618 25.74 29.99 29.17
C SER A 618 26.68 29.64 28.00
N LEU A 619 27.22 30.63 27.31
CA LEU A 619 28.21 30.44 26.25
C LEU A 619 29.50 29.83 26.79
N LEU A 620 29.98 30.30 27.95
CA LEU A 620 31.14 29.72 28.62
C LEU A 620 30.90 28.22 28.94
N ASN A 621 29.76 27.88 29.53
CA ASN A 621 29.40 26.49 29.82
C ASN A 621 29.33 25.62 28.56
N LYS A 622 28.86 26.17 27.42
CA LYS A 622 28.83 25.45 26.14
C LYS A 622 30.24 25.18 25.63
N ILE A 623 31.14 26.16 25.69
CA ILE A 623 32.54 26.01 25.31
C ILE A 623 33.24 25.03 26.27
N GLU A 624 33.00 25.12 27.58
CA GLU A 624 33.53 24.20 28.60
C GLU A 624 33.03 22.76 28.42
N SER A 625 31.75 22.56 28.09
CA SER A 625 31.21 21.22 27.83
C SER A 625 31.84 20.52 26.62
N LYS A 626 32.41 21.31 25.70
CA LYS A 626 33.13 20.83 24.51
C LYS A 626 34.66 20.89 24.69
N HIS A 627 35.13 21.25 25.89
CA HIS A 627 36.55 21.35 26.22
C HIS A 627 37.29 20.03 26.06
N GLU A 628 36.66 18.91 26.39
CA GLU A 628 37.25 17.58 26.23
C GLU A 628 37.56 17.27 24.76
N LEU A 629 36.74 17.78 23.84
CA LEU A 629 36.92 17.66 22.39
C LEU A 629 38.05 18.59 21.88
N LEU A 630 38.22 19.78 22.46
CA LEU A 630 39.37 20.66 22.21
C LEU A 630 40.69 19.99 22.62
N VAL A 631 40.72 19.35 23.79
CA VAL A 631 41.91 18.70 24.33
C VAL A 631 42.28 17.44 23.53
N ASN A 632 41.30 16.60 23.20
CA ASN A 632 41.56 15.35 22.48
C ASN A 632 41.97 15.58 21.01
N THR A 633 41.45 16.64 20.37
CA THR A 633 41.68 16.89 18.94
C THR A 633 42.89 17.80 18.69
N PHE A 634 43.26 18.68 19.64
CA PHE A 634 44.32 19.69 19.47
C PHE A 634 45.42 19.65 20.54
N GLY A 635 45.53 18.53 21.27
CA GLY A 635 46.21 18.33 22.55
C GLY A 635 47.70 18.65 22.70
N SER A 636 48.30 19.48 21.85
CA SER A 636 49.69 19.92 22.03
C SER A 636 49.94 21.43 21.91
N ASN A 637 48.97 22.24 21.45
CA ASN A 637 49.25 23.66 21.14
C ASN A 637 48.58 24.67 22.08
N LEU A 638 47.69 24.24 22.98
CA LEU A 638 46.88 25.17 23.78
C LEU A 638 47.25 25.19 25.27
N GLU A 639 47.98 24.20 25.80
CA GLU A 639 48.41 24.10 27.22
C GLU A 639 47.28 24.32 28.26
N ILE A 640 46.03 23.99 27.91
CA ILE A 640 44.86 24.17 28.80
C ILE A 640 44.58 22.85 29.52
N GLN A 641 44.81 22.81 30.83
CA GLN A 641 44.66 21.59 31.63
C GLN A 641 43.36 21.59 32.47
N SER A 642 42.69 22.74 32.59
CA SER A 642 41.45 22.88 33.36
C SER A 642 40.47 23.90 32.75
N THR A 643 39.20 23.81 33.15
CA THR A 643 38.16 24.81 32.80
C THR A 643 38.49 26.21 33.30
N ALA A 644 39.23 26.32 34.41
CA ALA A 644 39.73 27.59 34.92
C ALA A 644 40.81 28.20 34.01
N ASP A 645 41.68 27.37 33.42
CA ASP A 645 42.69 27.81 32.46
C ASP A 645 42.05 28.27 31.14
N LEU A 646 41.00 27.58 30.69
CA LEU A 646 40.23 27.94 29.51
C LEU A 646 39.58 29.32 29.67
N LYS A 647 38.94 29.55 30.82
CA LYS A 647 38.32 30.82 31.18
C LYS A 647 39.37 31.94 31.24
N ASN A 648 40.51 31.69 31.88
CA ASN A 648 41.62 32.65 31.94
C ASN A 648 42.19 32.96 30.54
N ALA A 649 42.35 31.95 29.68
CA ALA A 649 42.88 32.12 28.34
C ALA A 649 41.91 32.88 27.40
N LEU A 650 40.59 32.67 27.56
CA LEU A 650 39.55 33.45 26.88
C LEU A 650 39.49 34.90 27.40
N ASP A 651 39.54 35.10 28.71
CA ASP A 651 39.50 36.44 29.32
C ASP A 651 40.79 37.25 29.01
N GLN A 652 41.94 36.58 28.85
CA GLN A 652 43.22 37.17 28.43
C GLN A 652 43.40 37.26 26.90
N GLN A 653 42.40 36.88 26.09
CA GLN A 653 42.45 36.87 24.62
C GLN A 653 43.56 36.01 23.99
N GLN A 654 44.06 34.99 24.71
CA GLN A 654 45.10 34.09 24.19
C GLN A 654 44.56 33.10 23.17
N ILE A 655 43.26 32.77 23.24
CA ILE A 655 42.57 31.86 22.33
C ILE A 655 41.56 32.66 21.51
N SER A 656 41.87 32.87 20.23
CA SER A 656 41.02 33.67 19.35
C SER A 656 40.19 32.79 18.39
N PRO A 657 39.04 33.29 17.90
CA PRO A 657 38.29 32.65 16.81
C PRO A 657 39.15 32.42 15.54
N VAL A 658 40.24 33.18 15.37
CA VAL A 658 41.17 33.06 14.24
C VAL A 658 42.00 31.77 14.34
N ALA A 659 42.38 31.35 15.54
CA ALA A 659 43.13 30.10 15.75
C ALA A 659 42.30 28.88 15.32
N PHE A 660 41.04 28.82 15.74
CA PHE A 660 40.10 27.76 15.36
C PHE A 660 39.79 27.78 13.86
N LYS A 661 39.71 28.97 13.24
CA LYS A 661 39.52 29.10 11.79
C LYS A 661 40.67 28.47 10.99
N THR A 662 41.92 28.67 11.40
CA THR A 662 43.09 28.11 10.72
C THR A 662 43.13 26.59 10.85
N GLN A 663 42.79 26.04 12.01
CA GLN A 663 42.70 24.59 12.22
C GLN A 663 41.55 23.95 11.43
N ALA A 664 40.38 24.60 11.39
CA ALA A 664 39.26 24.18 10.56
C ALA A 664 39.63 24.14 9.07
N GLN A 665 40.43 25.09 8.57
CA GLN A 665 40.96 25.07 7.20
C GLN A 665 41.90 23.87 6.96
N GLY A 666 42.76 23.53 7.93
CA GLY A 666 43.63 22.35 7.84
C GLY A 666 42.83 21.05 7.76
N LEU A 667 41.80 20.89 8.60
CA LEU A 667 40.88 19.76 8.56
C LEU A 667 40.07 19.70 7.26
N GLN A 668 39.60 20.84 6.73
CA GLN A 668 38.94 20.90 5.43
C GLN A 668 39.85 20.43 4.29
N GLU A 669 41.13 20.79 4.32
CA GLU A 669 42.10 20.36 3.32
C GLU A 669 42.44 18.87 3.46
N GLN A 670 42.50 18.35 4.68
CA GLN A 670 42.65 16.92 4.96
C GLN A 670 41.43 16.11 4.48
N ILE A 671 40.21 16.55 4.80
CA ILE A 671 38.96 15.94 4.31
C ILE A 671 38.97 15.91 2.79
N LYS A 672 39.34 17.01 2.12
CA LYS A 672 39.40 17.08 0.66
C LYS A 672 40.42 16.09 0.06
N ARG A 673 41.55 15.86 0.75
CA ARG A 673 42.54 14.84 0.34
C ARG A 673 41.97 13.43 0.51
N LEU A 674 41.34 13.14 1.66
CA LEU A 674 40.73 11.85 1.96
C LEU A 674 39.55 11.55 1.01
N GLU A 675 38.70 12.52 0.72
CA GLU A 675 37.61 12.40 -0.26
C GLU A 675 38.16 12.13 -1.66
N LYS A 676 39.28 12.75 -2.05
CA LYS A 676 39.93 12.46 -3.32
C LYS A 676 40.48 11.02 -3.34
N GLU A 677 41.10 10.55 -2.27
CA GLU A 677 41.58 9.17 -2.15
C GLU A 677 40.41 8.17 -2.18
N LEU A 678 39.33 8.46 -1.46
CA LEU A 678 38.09 7.70 -1.46
C LEU A 678 37.54 7.56 -2.88
N THR A 679 37.40 8.66 -3.63
CA THR A 679 36.87 8.61 -5.00
C THR A 679 37.75 7.79 -5.96
N VAL A 680 39.06 7.76 -5.76
CA VAL A 680 39.97 6.93 -6.55
C VAL A 680 39.76 5.45 -6.22
N ARG A 681 39.67 5.10 -4.93
CA ARG A 681 39.43 3.72 -4.48
C ARG A 681 38.04 3.22 -4.85
N GLU A 682 37.01 4.05 -4.75
CA GLU A 682 35.65 3.70 -5.18
C GLU A 682 35.58 3.43 -6.68
N LYS A 683 36.23 4.26 -7.50
CA LYS A 683 36.31 4.03 -8.95
C LYS A 683 37.09 2.75 -9.27
N ALA A 684 38.18 2.49 -8.56
CA ALA A 684 38.96 1.26 -8.71
C ALA A 684 38.12 0.03 -8.30
N GLN A 685 37.36 0.11 -7.20
CA GLN A 685 36.49 -0.97 -6.72
C GLN A 685 35.30 -1.20 -7.66
N GLN A 686 34.62 -0.14 -8.13
CA GLN A 686 33.53 -0.25 -9.11
C GLN A 686 34.01 -0.87 -10.42
N TRP A 687 35.19 -0.44 -10.88
CA TRP A 687 35.80 -1.01 -12.07
C TRP A 687 36.24 -2.46 -11.86
N SER A 688 36.83 -2.79 -10.72
CA SER A 688 37.19 -4.17 -10.34
C SER A 688 35.96 -5.07 -10.26
N ASN A 689 34.87 -4.60 -9.66
CA ASN A 689 33.60 -5.34 -9.60
C ASN A 689 33.05 -5.62 -11.00
N LYS A 690 33.08 -4.63 -11.90
CA LYS A 690 32.65 -4.81 -13.29
C LYS A 690 33.53 -5.82 -14.03
N MET A 691 34.86 -5.66 -13.96
CA MET A 691 35.78 -6.58 -14.63
C MET A 691 35.78 -7.98 -14.02
N SER A 692 35.55 -8.12 -12.72
CA SER A 692 35.42 -9.42 -12.05
C SER A 692 34.24 -10.22 -12.62
N VAL A 693 33.10 -9.56 -12.85
CA VAL A 693 31.91 -10.20 -13.46
C VAL A 693 32.19 -10.56 -14.93
N ASP A 694 32.75 -9.63 -15.71
CA ASP A 694 33.07 -9.86 -17.12
C ASP A 694 34.11 -11.00 -17.28
N PHE A 695 35.12 -11.05 -16.41
CA PHE A 695 36.18 -12.05 -16.40
C PHE A 695 35.67 -13.44 -16.01
N GLU A 696 34.81 -13.53 -14.98
CA GLU A 696 34.20 -14.78 -14.54
C GLU A 696 33.17 -15.31 -15.54
N GLY A 697 32.40 -14.42 -16.18
CA GLY A 697 31.53 -14.75 -17.30
C GLY A 697 32.29 -15.30 -18.52
N LEU A 698 33.46 -14.73 -18.84
CA LEU A 698 34.30 -15.26 -19.91
C LEU A 698 34.93 -16.62 -19.56
N LYS A 699 35.43 -16.79 -18.33
CA LYS A 699 36.00 -18.04 -17.83
C LYS A 699 34.98 -19.19 -17.90
N THR A 700 33.74 -18.93 -17.49
CA THR A 700 32.65 -19.91 -17.55
C THR A 700 32.21 -20.22 -18.97
N ASN A 701 32.09 -19.21 -19.85
CA ASN A 701 31.78 -19.42 -21.26
C ASN A 701 32.84 -20.24 -22.00
N ILE A 702 34.13 -19.98 -21.72
CA ILE A 702 35.25 -20.77 -22.23
C ILE A 702 35.13 -22.23 -21.78
N ALA A 703 34.97 -22.49 -20.49
CA ALA A 703 34.84 -23.84 -19.95
C ALA A 703 33.62 -24.60 -20.52
N ASN A 704 32.50 -23.90 -20.73
CA ASN A 704 31.29 -24.47 -21.32
C ASN A 704 31.49 -24.82 -22.79
N LEU A 705 32.10 -23.92 -23.58
CA LEU A 705 32.41 -24.16 -24.98
C LEU A 705 33.42 -25.30 -25.14
N GLU A 706 34.45 -25.38 -24.29
CA GLU A 706 35.40 -26.50 -24.28
C GLU A 706 34.71 -27.85 -24.02
N LYS A 707 33.78 -27.89 -23.06
CA LYS A 707 32.98 -29.08 -22.76
C LYS A 707 32.06 -29.46 -23.92
N GLN A 708 31.39 -28.48 -24.55
CA GLN A 708 30.54 -28.71 -25.72
C GLN A 708 31.34 -29.20 -26.93
N ILE A 709 32.50 -28.59 -27.19
CA ILE A 709 33.41 -29.03 -28.26
C ILE A 709 33.88 -30.46 -28.01
N LYS A 710 34.21 -30.81 -26.77
CA LYS A 710 34.60 -32.20 -26.43
C LYS A 710 33.47 -33.19 -26.69
N ALA A 711 32.22 -32.86 -26.30
CA ALA A 711 31.06 -33.68 -26.59
C ALA A 711 30.83 -33.83 -28.10
N TYR A 712 30.86 -32.73 -28.87
CA TYR A 712 30.74 -32.79 -30.33
C TYR A 712 31.88 -33.55 -31.00
N GLN A 713 33.09 -33.54 -30.43
CA GLN A 713 34.22 -34.34 -30.91
C GLN A 713 34.03 -35.85 -30.66
N GLU A 714 33.42 -36.22 -29.53
CA GLU A 714 33.06 -37.61 -29.22
C GLU A 714 31.95 -38.09 -30.17
N ASP A 715 30.87 -37.32 -30.31
CA ASP A 715 29.77 -37.59 -31.26
C ASP A 715 30.27 -37.71 -32.71
N PHE A 716 31.18 -36.80 -33.11
CA PHE A 716 31.79 -36.83 -34.45
C PHE A 716 32.57 -38.12 -34.68
N LYS A 717 33.38 -38.57 -33.71
CA LYS A 717 34.15 -39.82 -33.83
C LYS A 717 33.24 -41.04 -33.94
N GLU A 718 32.17 -41.09 -33.14
CA GLU A 718 31.21 -42.20 -33.15
C GLU A 718 30.44 -42.26 -34.49
N LEU A 719 29.94 -41.12 -34.97
CA LEU A 719 29.27 -41.02 -36.27
C LEU A 719 30.21 -41.29 -37.44
N GLN A 720 31.48 -40.87 -37.35
CA GLN A 720 32.48 -41.13 -38.38
C GLN A 720 32.79 -42.63 -38.49
N ALA A 721 32.94 -43.32 -37.34
CA ALA A 721 33.12 -44.77 -37.31
C ALA A 721 31.87 -45.50 -37.83
N GLY A 722 30.67 -45.08 -37.42
CA GLY A 722 29.40 -45.63 -37.90
C GLY A 722 29.20 -45.45 -39.41
N THR A 723 29.56 -44.28 -39.95
CA THR A 723 29.50 -44.00 -41.39
C THR A 723 30.47 -44.91 -42.16
N HIS A 724 31.70 -45.08 -41.65
CA HIS A 724 32.71 -45.94 -42.28
C HIS A 724 32.28 -47.41 -42.33
N ASP A 725 31.73 -47.92 -41.22
CA ASP A 725 31.24 -49.31 -41.13
C ASP A 725 30.03 -49.56 -42.04
N LYS A 726 29.07 -48.62 -42.11
CA LYS A 726 27.95 -48.72 -43.06
C LYS A 726 28.40 -48.63 -44.52
N GLN A 727 29.42 -47.81 -44.81
CA GLN A 727 29.98 -47.69 -46.15
C GLN A 727 30.77 -48.95 -46.57
N HIS A 728 31.47 -49.58 -45.63
CA HIS A 728 32.14 -50.85 -45.86
C HIS A 728 31.15 -52.00 -46.09
N ARG A 729 30.08 -52.10 -45.27
CA ARG A 729 28.99 -53.07 -45.47
C ARG A 729 28.30 -52.89 -46.82
N LEU A 730 27.98 -51.65 -47.18
CA LEU A 730 27.40 -51.33 -48.48
C LEU A 730 28.31 -51.76 -49.63
N THR A 731 29.63 -51.53 -49.51
CA THR A 731 30.62 -51.95 -50.52
C THR A 731 30.63 -53.47 -50.66
N ILE A 732 30.66 -54.22 -49.55
CA ILE A 732 30.57 -55.69 -49.57
C ILE A 732 29.26 -56.15 -50.21
N SER A 733 28.11 -55.56 -49.84
CA SER A 733 26.80 -55.91 -50.38
C SER A 733 26.72 -55.67 -51.90
N VAL A 734 27.26 -54.54 -52.37
CA VAL A 734 27.33 -54.17 -53.80
C VAL A 734 28.26 -55.12 -54.57
N ASP A 735 29.46 -55.38 -54.05
CA ASP A 735 30.43 -56.29 -54.68
C ASP A 735 29.88 -57.72 -54.74
N THR A 736 29.21 -58.17 -53.66
CA THR A 736 28.57 -59.50 -53.59
C THR A 736 27.41 -59.61 -54.59
N ARG A 737 26.59 -58.56 -54.73
CA ARG A 737 25.52 -58.50 -55.74
C ARG A 737 26.11 -58.55 -57.15
N GLN A 738 27.16 -57.78 -57.41
CA GLN A 738 27.82 -57.70 -58.72
C GLN A 738 28.47 -59.03 -59.11
N ALA A 739 29.07 -59.74 -58.16
CA ALA A 739 29.61 -61.09 -58.35
C ALA A 739 28.52 -62.16 -58.56
N LEU A 740 27.38 -62.05 -57.87
CA LEU A 740 26.28 -63.02 -57.98
C LEU A 740 25.47 -62.90 -59.27
N PHE A 741 25.18 -61.68 -59.74
CA PHE A 741 24.23 -61.50 -60.83
C PHE A 741 24.50 -60.30 -61.75
N SER A 742 25.72 -59.76 -61.71
CA SER A 742 26.15 -58.62 -62.55
C SER A 742 25.13 -57.45 -62.51
N ASP A 743 24.99 -56.70 -63.60
CA ASP A 743 24.01 -55.60 -63.73
C ASP A 743 22.67 -56.01 -64.34
N LYS A 744 22.40 -57.32 -64.42
CA LYS A 744 21.17 -57.83 -65.00
C LYS A 744 20.01 -57.68 -64.01
N ASP A 745 18.83 -57.35 -64.53
CA ASP A 745 17.60 -57.22 -63.74
C ASP A 745 16.97 -58.61 -63.54
N PRO A 746 16.93 -59.14 -62.29
CA PRO A 746 16.38 -60.46 -62.01
C PRO A 746 14.90 -60.57 -62.37
N ASN A 747 14.14 -59.47 -62.40
CA ASN A 747 12.74 -59.50 -62.79
C ASN A 747 12.57 -59.71 -64.29
N LYS A 748 13.40 -59.07 -65.12
CA LYS A 748 13.33 -59.22 -66.59
C LYS A 748 13.81 -60.58 -67.07
N GLU A 749 14.84 -61.14 -66.42
CA GLU A 749 15.34 -62.48 -66.74
C GLU A 749 14.39 -63.58 -66.20
N GLU A 750 13.77 -63.40 -65.02
CA GLU A 750 12.70 -64.29 -64.54
C GLU A 750 11.47 -64.23 -65.46
N GLU A 751 11.10 -63.05 -65.95
CA GLU A 751 9.98 -62.87 -66.88
C GLU A 751 10.23 -63.59 -68.22
N GLN A 752 11.44 -63.47 -68.79
CA GLN A 752 11.81 -64.18 -70.02
C GLN A 752 11.77 -65.70 -69.88
N LEU A 753 12.36 -66.25 -68.81
CA LEU A 753 12.33 -67.68 -68.53
C LEU A 753 10.91 -68.17 -68.20
N SER A 754 10.09 -67.35 -67.54
CA SER A 754 8.68 -67.66 -67.27
C SER A 754 7.83 -67.67 -68.54
N LEU A 755 8.09 -66.78 -69.50
CA LEU A 755 7.41 -66.75 -70.80
C LEU A 755 7.75 -67.97 -71.65
N GLU A 756 9.01 -68.40 -71.62
CA GLU A 756 9.46 -69.61 -72.31
C GLU A 756 8.86 -70.87 -71.67
N LEU A 757 8.82 -70.93 -70.33
CA LEU A 757 8.13 -71.98 -69.59
C LEU A 757 6.62 -71.98 -69.89
N LYS A 758 5.98 -70.82 -69.97
CA LYS A 758 4.56 -70.68 -70.30
C LYS A 758 4.25 -71.15 -71.73
N ARG A 759 5.14 -70.91 -72.70
CA ARG A 759 5.02 -71.47 -74.06
C ARG A 759 5.10 -72.99 -74.05
N ILE A 760 6.02 -73.56 -73.27
CA ILE A 760 6.15 -75.02 -73.11
C ILE A 760 4.95 -75.59 -72.35
N GLU A 761 4.40 -74.87 -71.37
CA GLU A 761 3.20 -75.27 -70.63
C GLU A 761 1.96 -75.26 -71.51
N ILE A 762 1.77 -74.27 -72.40
CA ILE A 762 0.68 -74.26 -73.38
C ILE A 762 0.80 -75.48 -74.32
N LEU A 763 2.00 -75.76 -74.84
CA LEU A 763 2.24 -76.92 -75.70
C LEU A 763 2.01 -78.25 -74.95
N LEU A 764 2.42 -78.31 -73.67
CA LEU A 764 2.15 -79.44 -72.79
C LEU A 764 0.65 -79.58 -72.54
N GLU A 765 -0.09 -78.49 -72.36
CA GLU A 765 -1.53 -78.48 -72.10
C GLU A 765 -2.32 -78.94 -73.34
N GLU A 766 -1.90 -78.53 -74.54
CA GLU A 766 -2.46 -79.06 -75.81
C GLU A 766 -2.23 -80.57 -75.95
N LYS A 767 -0.98 -81.03 -75.77
CA LYS A 767 -0.67 -82.47 -75.86
C LYS A 767 -1.27 -83.27 -74.72
N SER A 768 -1.41 -82.66 -73.54
CA SER A 768 -2.08 -83.23 -72.39
C SER A 768 -3.57 -83.34 -72.65
N LYS A 769 -4.24 -82.35 -73.27
CA LYS A 769 -5.65 -82.43 -73.66
C LYS A 769 -5.91 -83.52 -74.70
N GLU A 770 -5.08 -83.62 -75.74
CA GLU A 770 -5.16 -84.73 -76.71
C GLU A 770 -4.99 -86.10 -76.02
N ARG A 771 -4.07 -86.19 -75.05
CA ARG A 771 -3.95 -87.37 -74.19
C ARG A 771 -5.16 -87.53 -73.29
N GLN A 772 -5.72 -86.46 -72.72
CA GLN A 772 -6.82 -86.46 -71.75
C GLN A 772 -8.12 -86.88 -72.41
N GLU A 773 -8.36 -86.55 -73.67
CA GLU A 773 -9.53 -87.04 -74.42
C GLU A 773 -9.44 -88.56 -74.64
N VAL A 774 -8.26 -89.05 -75.03
CA VAL A 774 -8.00 -90.50 -75.18
C VAL A 774 -7.95 -91.19 -73.81
N ASP A 775 -7.40 -90.54 -72.79
CA ASP A 775 -7.42 -90.98 -71.40
C ASP A 775 -8.84 -90.94 -70.86
N ASN A 776 -9.73 -90.03 -71.23
CA ASN A 776 -11.12 -90.01 -70.76
C ASN A 776 -11.95 -91.12 -71.42
N ILE A 777 -11.68 -91.44 -72.68
CA ILE A 777 -12.28 -92.59 -73.37
C ILE A 777 -11.71 -93.89 -72.78
N PHE A 778 -10.39 -93.95 -72.57
CA PHE A 778 -9.73 -95.05 -71.90
C PHE A 778 -10.20 -95.17 -70.45
N ILE A 779 -10.33 -94.09 -69.70
CA ILE A 779 -10.74 -94.00 -68.30
C ILE A 779 -12.22 -94.29 -68.20
N SER A 780 -13.09 -93.91 -69.12
CA SER A 780 -14.51 -94.28 -69.02
C SER A 780 -14.76 -95.75 -69.38
N LEU A 781 -14.09 -96.29 -70.39
CA LEU A 781 -14.14 -97.72 -70.75
C LEU A 781 -13.40 -98.57 -69.73
N SER A 782 -12.20 -98.17 -69.33
CA SER A 782 -11.46 -98.80 -68.25
C SER A 782 -12.15 -98.58 -66.92
N GLN A 783 -12.77 -97.46 -66.56
CA GLN A 783 -13.55 -97.33 -65.32
C GLN A 783 -14.85 -98.09 -65.40
N LYS A 784 -15.47 -98.30 -66.56
CA LYS A 784 -16.64 -99.19 -66.62
C LYS A 784 -16.23 -100.65 -66.49
N ILE A 785 -15.18 -101.08 -67.18
CA ILE A 785 -14.64 -102.44 -67.05
C ILE A 785 -14.05 -102.63 -65.66
N LYS A 786 -13.26 -101.67 -65.18
CA LYS A 786 -12.64 -101.62 -63.87
C LYS A 786 -13.64 -101.33 -62.78
N SER A 787 -14.77 -100.66 -62.96
CA SER A 787 -15.83 -100.56 -61.92
C SER A 787 -16.74 -101.77 -61.93
N LEU A 788 -16.80 -102.53 -63.03
CA LEU A 788 -17.44 -103.83 -63.05
C LEU A 788 -16.49 -104.90 -62.49
N GLU A 789 -15.20 -104.88 -62.84
CA GLU A 789 -14.12 -105.70 -62.26
C GLU A 789 -13.95 -105.34 -60.81
N GLU A 790 -13.84 -104.06 -60.47
CA GLU A 790 -13.84 -103.56 -59.09
C GLU A 790 -15.22 -103.67 -58.48
N SER A 791 -16.37 -103.83 -59.12
CA SER A 791 -17.62 -104.09 -58.38
C SER A 791 -17.73 -105.56 -58.05
N ILE A 792 -17.32 -106.44 -58.97
CA ILE A 792 -17.19 -107.87 -58.72
C ILE A 792 -16.11 -108.12 -57.68
N ASP A 793 -14.93 -107.54 -57.86
CA ASP A 793 -13.81 -107.62 -56.95
C ASP A 793 -14.10 -106.82 -55.70
N THR A 794 -14.63 -105.60 -55.71
CA THR A 794 -14.99 -104.94 -54.44
C THR A 794 -16.10 -105.65 -53.75
N THR A 795 -17.01 -106.36 -54.40
CA THR A 795 -18.03 -107.11 -53.67
C THR A 795 -17.52 -108.49 -53.24
N ASN A 796 -16.62 -109.12 -54.02
CA ASN A 796 -15.97 -110.39 -53.66
C ASN A 796 -14.97 -110.13 -52.60
N ILE A 797 -14.11 -109.15 -52.77
CA ILE A 797 -13.22 -108.62 -51.76
C ILE A 797 -14.05 -108.06 -50.62
N GLN A 798 -15.12 -107.27 -50.75
CA GLN A 798 -15.89 -106.85 -49.56
C GLN A 798 -16.47 -108.04 -48.82
N LEU A 799 -16.75 -109.16 -49.49
CA LEU A 799 -17.11 -110.42 -48.86
C LEU A 799 -15.94 -111.22 -48.29
N HIS A 800 -14.85 -111.31 -49.01
CA HIS A 800 -13.60 -111.99 -48.69
C HIS A 800 -12.66 -111.10 -47.86
N SER A 801 -13.07 -109.87 -47.60
CA SER A 801 -12.44 -108.86 -46.77
C SER A 801 -13.34 -108.72 -45.59
N LEU A 802 -14.64 -108.51 -45.68
CA LEU A 802 -15.43 -108.38 -44.47
C LEU A 802 -15.67 -109.74 -43.79
N GLU A 803 -15.77 -110.88 -44.47
CA GLU A 803 -15.85 -112.18 -43.75
C GLU A 803 -14.54 -112.55 -43.03
N PRO A 804 -13.35 -112.38 -43.64
CA PRO A 804 -12.07 -112.63 -42.97
C PRO A 804 -11.56 -111.46 -42.17
N GLN A 805 -11.99 -110.21 -42.40
CA GLN A 805 -11.78 -109.06 -41.52
C GLN A 805 -12.80 -109.06 -40.41
N PHE A 806 -13.93 -109.73 -40.53
CA PHE A 806 -14.70 -110.02 -39.34
C PHE A 806 -13.93 -111.04 -38.55
N LYS A 807 -13.55 -112.17 -39.18
CA LYS A 807 -12.67 -113.22 -38.64
C LYS A 807 -11.26 -112.78 -38.20
N TYR A 808 -10.75 -111.66 -38.70
CA TYR A 808 -9.45 -111.08 -38.37
C TYR A 808 -9.58 -109.78 -37.61
N GLN A 809 -10.61 -108.97 -37.76
CA GLN A 809 -10.76 -107.83 -36.85
C GLN A 809 -11.02 -108.39 -35.45
N LEU A 810 -11.71 -109.51 -35.35
CA LEU A 810 -11.41 -110.58 -34.40
C LEU A 810 -9.91 -110.67 -34.02
N GLU A 811 -9.03 -111.27 -34.82
CA GLU A 811 -7.61 -111.48 -34.48
C GLU A 811 -6.74 -110.22 -34.25
N LYS A 812 -7.07 -109.10 -34.87
CA LYS A 812 -6.35 -107.83 -34.79
C LYS A 812 -6.58 -107.19 -33.44
N GLN A 813 -7.81 -107.34 -32.97
CA GLN A 813 -8.19 -107.03 -31.61
C GLN A 813 -7.78 -108.15 -30.64
N GLN A 814 -7.05 -109.15 -31.15
CA GLN A 814 -6.45 -110.31 -30.49
C GLN A 814 -7.46 -111.39 -30.09
N PHE A 815 -8.34 -111.69 -31.03
CA PHE A 815 -9.37 -112.71 -30.90
C PHE A 815 -9.32 -113.76 -32.01
N THR A 816 -8.90 -114.96 -31.64
CA THR A 816 -8.73 -116.20 -32.42
C THR A 816 -9.98 -116.79 -33.09
N SER A 817 -11.20 -116.42 -32.69
CA SER A 817 -12.44 -116.91 -33.28
C SER A 817 -13.57 -115.97 -32.97
N GLU A 818 -14.63 -115.94 -33.79
CA GLU A 818 -15.85 -115.13 -33.58
C GLU A 818 -16.35 -115.18 -32.13
N GLU A 819 -16.07 -116.29 -31.45
CA GLU A 819 -16.29 -116.55 -30.02
C GLU A 819 -15.25 -115.94 -29.04
N SER A 820 -13.96 -115.75 -29.37
CA SER A 820 -13.00 -115.04 -28.50
C SER A 820 -13.12 -113.51 -28.59
N PHE A 821 -13.62 -112.96 -29.70
CA PHE A 821 -13.98 -111.52 -29.84
C PHE A 821 -15.08 -111.14 -28.88
N LEU A 822 -16.00 -112.06 -28.62
CA LEU A 822 -17.01 -111.94 -27.60
C LEU A 822 -16.42 -112.03 -26.17
N ALA A 823 -15.16 -112.45 -25.97
CA ALA A 823 -14.53 -112.76 -24.68
C ALA A 823 -13.51 -111.72 -24.11
N ALA A 824 -13.03 -110.70 -24.85
CA ALA A 824 -12.33 -109.54 -24.24
C ALA A 824 -13.04 -108.20 -24.44
N CYS A 825 -14.37 -108.27 -24.54
CA CYS A 825 -15.24 -107.15 -24.22
C CYS A 825 -15.23 -106.92 -22.68
N LEU A 826 -14.75 -105.76 -22.21
CA LEU A 826 -14.71 -105.35 -20.78
C LEU A 826 -15.88 -104.42 -20.43
N GLU A 827 -16.30 -104.39 -19.15
CA GLU A 827 -17.32 -103.44 -18.66
C GLU A 827 -16.81 -101.98 -18.57
N GLU A 828 -17.73 -101.02 -18.69
CA GLU A 828 -17.39 -99.64 -19.05
C GLU A 828 -16.65 -98.85 -17.93
N ASP A 829 -16.89 -99.16 -16.65
CA ASP A 829 -16.28 -98.43 -15.51
C ASP A 829 -14.81 -98.80 -15.25
N GLU A 830 -14.44 -100.10 -15.36
CA GLU A 830 -13.07 -100.59 -15.14
C GLU A 830 -12.10 -100.07 -16.23
N ARG A 831 -12.64 -99.78 -17.43
CA ARG A 831 -11.94 -99.16 -18.57
C ARG A 831 -11.60 -97.69 -18.32
N ILE A 832 -12.44 -96.93 -17.63
CA ILE A 832 -12.25 -95.48 -17.43
C ILE A 832 -11.16 -95.19 -16.40
N HIS A 833 -11.03 -95.99 -15.34
CA HIS A 833 -10.00 -95.81 -14.31
C HIS A 833 -8.57 -96.05 -14.85
N LEU A 834 -8.37 -97.10 -15.65
CA LEU A 834 -7.07 -97.36 -16.32
C LEU A 834 -6.73 -96.28 -17.36
N ASP A 835 -7.73 -95.72 -18.06
CA ASP A 835 -7.56 -94.61 -19.01
C ASP A 835 -7.10 -93.31 -18.30
N GLN A 836 -7.57 -93.04 -17.08
CA GLN A 836 -7.12 -91.88 -16.29
C GLN A 836 -5.66 -92.00 -15.82
N GLN A 837 -5.24 -93.16 -15.29
CA GLN A 837 -3.84 -93.35 -14.88
C GLN A 837 -2.86 -93.27 -16.06
N GLN A 838 -3.24 -93.78 -17.25
CA GLN A 838 -2.44 -93.62 -18.47
C GLN A 838 -2.27 -92.13 -18.86
N ARG A 839 -3.34 -91.33 -18.73
CA ARG A 839 -3.31 -89.90 -19.04
C ARG A 839 -2.43 -89.10 -18.09
N VAL A 840 -2.47 -89.36 -16.78
CA VAL A 840 -1.65 -88.63 -15.79
C VAL A 840 -0.15 -88.86 -16.01
N LEU A 841 0.27 -90.11 -16.27
CA LEU A 841 1.68 -90.42 -16.56
C LEU A 841 2.13 -89.82 -17.91
N ALA A 842 1.27 -89.83 -18.93
CA ALA A 842 1.55 -89.21 -20.23
C ALA A 842 1.63 -87.68 -20.16
N GLU A 843 0.72 -87.04 -19.41
CA GLU A 843 0.74 -85.59 -19.18
C GLU A 843 1.98 -85.17 -18.41
N ARG A 844 2.38 -85.91 -17.36
CA ARG A 844 3.55 -85.58 -16.54
C ARG A 844 4.87 -85.72 -17.32
N LYS A 845 4.98 -86.71 -18.20
CA LYS A 845 6.09 -86.83 -19.14
C LYS A 845 6.09 -85.72 -20.18
N SER A 846 4.93 -85.40 -20.77
CA SER A 846 4.78 -84.31 -21.74
C SER A 846 5.20 -82.97 -21.14
N THR A 847 4.72 -82.66 -19.92
CA THR A 847 5.08 -81.41 -19.22
C THR A 847 6.56 -81.33 -18.88
N LEU A 848 7.17 -82.40 -18.34
CA LEU A 848 8.61 -82.38 -18.04
C LEU A 848 9.47 -82.28 -19.31
N THR A 849 9.03 -82.88 -20.42
CA THR A 849 9.74 -82.81 -21.71
C THR A 849 9.62 -81.41 -22.32
N GLU A 850 8.42 -80.83 -22.30
CA GLU A 850 8.17 -79.45 -22.75
C GLU A 850 8.96 -78.44 -21.90
N GLN A 851 8.97 -78.60 -20.57
CA GLN A 851 9.74 -77.74 -19.66
C GLN A 851 11.24 -77.85 -19.91
N LEU A 852 11.77 -79.06 -20.13
CA LEU A 852 13.17 -79.25 -20.50
C LEU A 852 13.50 -78.55 -21.81
N GLN A 853 12.70 -78.79 -22.85
CA GLN A 853 12.89 -78.24 -24.19
C GLN A 853 12.77 -76.71 -24.19
N GLN A 854 11.92 -76.15 -23.35
CA GLN A 854 11.77 -74.71 -23.17
C GLN A 854 12.97 -74.09 -22.45
N VAL A 855 13.50 -74.71 -21.39
CA VAL A 855 14.72 -74.24 -20.71
C VAL A 855 15.94 -74.33 -21.62
N GLU A 856 16.05 -75.41 -22.42
CA GLU A 856 17.14 -75.58 -23.40
C GLU A 856 17.06 -74.55 -24.54
N SER A 857 15.86 -74.27 -25.04
CA SER A 857 15.63 -73.22 -26.04
C SER A 857 15.95 -71.83 -25.47
N ASN A 858 15.58 -71.55 -24.21
CA ASN A 858 15.88 -70.28 -23.54
C ASN A 858 17.39 -70.09 -23.32
N LEU A 859 18.13 -71.14 -22.93
CA LEU A 859 19.58 -71.09 -22.82
C LEU A 859 20.26 -70.90 -24.18
N GLN A 860 19.76 -71.56 -25.24
CA GLN A 860 20.26 -71.34 -26.61
C GLN A 860 20.05 -69.90 -27.07
N ASN A 861 18.88 -69.31 -26.80
CA ASN A 861 18.61 -67.90 -27.12
C ASN A 861 19.53 -66.95 -26.32
N LEU A 862 19.74 -67.21 -25.03
CA LEU A 862 20.66 -66.43 -24.18
C LEU A 862 22.11 -66.51 -24.66
N THR A 863 22.52 -67.64 -25.23
CA THR A 863 23.87 -67.84 -25.78
C THR A 863 24.06 -67.11 -27.12
N GLN A 864 23.00 -67.02 -27.94
CA GLN A 864 23.02 -66.22 -29.17
C GLN A 864 23.02 -64.70 -28.90
N GLN A 865 22.59 -64.27 -27.72
CA GLN A 865 22.57 -62.86 -27.27
C GLN A 865 23.81 -62.48 -26.45
N GLN A 866 24.91 -63.22 -26.58
CA GLN A 866 26.14 -62.93 -25.85
C GLN A 866 26.75 -61.59 -26.28
N PRO A 867 27.08 -60.67 -25.34
CA PRO A 867 27.77 -59.42 -25.65
C PRO A 867 29.19 -59.65 -26.21
N GLU A 868 29.66 -58.79 -27.11
CA GLU A 868 30.91 -58.95 -27.89
C GLU A 868 32.19 -59.10 -27.05
N GLU A 869 32.30 -58.38 -25.93
CA GLU A 869 33.39 -58.50 -24.93
C GLU A 869 32.82 -58.55 -23.50
N PRO A 870 32.57 -59.74 -22.94
CA PRO A 870 31.94 -59.82 -21.62
C PRO A 870 32.97 -59.54 -20.51
N LYS A 871 32.87 -58.37 -19.87
CA LYS A 871 33.54 -58.06 -18.61
C LYS A 871 33.12 -59.06 -17.52
N ALA A 872 34.02 -59.34 -16.58
CA ALA A 872 33.71 -60.22 -15.44
C ALA A 872 32.59 -59.61 -14.57
N LEU A 873 31.66 -60.46 -14.07
CA LEU A 873 30.49 -60.07 -13.28
C LEU A 873 30.83 -59.14 -12.09
N ASN A 874 31.97 -59.37 -11.42
CA ASN A 874 32.41 -58.53 -10.31
C ASN A 874 32.78 -57.09 -10.73
N THR A 875 33.33 -56.92 -11.94
CA THR A 875 33.67 -55.60 -12.48
C THR A 875 32.41 -54.80 -12.79
N CYS A 876 31.38 -55.43 -13.36
CA CYS A 876 30.08 -54.79 -13.60
C CYS A 876 29.38 -54.37 -12.29
N ARG A 877 29.52 -55.15 -11.21
CA ARG A 877 28.94 -54.80 -9.90
C ARG A 877 29.62 -53.57 -9.29
N LEU A 878 30.95 -53.48 -9.35
CA LEU A 878 31.70 -52.31 -8.87
C LEU A 878 31.38 -51.03 -9.68
N GLU A 879 31.22 -51.15 -11.00
CA GLU A 879 30.80 -50.02 -11.85
C GLU A 879 29.39 -49.53 -11.46
N TYR A 880 28.45 -50.43 -11.19
CA TYR A 880 27.08 -50.07 -10.76
C TYR A 880 27.06 -49.34 -9.40
N GLU A 881 27.82 -49.81 -8.40
CA GLU A 881 27.94 -49.16 -7.09
C GLU A 881 28.51 -47.74 -7.21
N SER A 882 29.51 -47.53 -8.07
CA SER A 882 30.08 -46.20 -8.30
C SER A 882 29.07 -45.20 -8.89
N LEU A 883 28.21 -45.67 -9.81
CA LEU A 883 27.14 -44.88 -10.41
C LEU A 883 26.03 -44.55 -9.40
N GLU A 884 25.73 -45.44 -8.45
CA GLU A 884 24.75 -45.15 -7.39
C GLU A 884 25.18 -44.01 -6.47
N VAL A 885 26.46 -43.98 -6.07
CA VAL A 885 26.99 -42.91 -5.22
C VAL A 885 26.89 -41.55 -5.93
N GLN A 886 27.24 -41.49 -7.22
CA GLN A 886 27.14 -40.27 -8.02
C GLN A 886 25.68 -39.79 -8.16
N LYS A 887 24.74 -40.72 -8.40
CA LYS A 887 23.31 -40.43 -8.47
C LYS A 887 22.74 -39.87 -7.16
N ALA A 888 23.16 -40.40 -6.01
CA ALA A 888 22.73 -39.91 -4.71
C ALA A 888 23.18 -38.46 -4.45
N GLN A 889 24.42 -38.12 -4.82
CA GLN A 889 24.95 -36.76 -4.69
C GLN A 889 24.17 -35.75 -5.56
N LEU A 890 23.89 -36.09 -6.81
CA LEU A 890 23.14 -35.23 -7.73
C LEU A 890 21.69 -35.00 -7.26
N ASN A 891 21.01 -36.02 -6.73
CA ASN A 891 19.66 -35.87 -6.20
C ASN A 891 19.58 -34.96 -4.96
N ALA A 892 20.60 -34.97 -4.10
CA ALA A 892 20.65 -34.07 -2.95
C ALA A 892 20.78 -32.59 -3.38
N VAL A 893 21.56 -32.31 -4.42
CA VAL A 893 21.68 -30.96 -5.00
C VAL A 893 20.37 -30.54 -5.67
N LYS A 894 19.76 -31.43 -6.47
CA LYS A 894 18.45 -31.20 -7.10
C LYS A 894 17.36 -30.81 -6.09
N GLY A 895 17.26 -31.53 -4.96
CA GLY A 895 16.26 -31.24 -3.93
C GLY A 895 16.41 -29.85 -3.31
N ARG A 896 17.65 -29.44 -3.02
CA ARG A 896 17.95 -28.11 -2.47
C ARG A 896 17.60 -26.99 -3.45
N ASP A 897 17.97 -27.13 -4.72
CA ASP A 897 17.74 -26.11 -5.74
C ASP A 897 16.23 -25.96 -6.05
N GLN A 898 15.48 -27.07 -6.04
CA GLN A 898 14.03 -27.06 -6.23
C GLN A 898 13.28 -26.34 -5.09
N GLU A 899 13.63 -26.60 -3.83
CA GLU A 899 12.98 -25.96 -2.67
C GLU A 899 13.15 -24.43 -2.68
N ARG A 900 14.33 -23.95 -3.10
CA ARG A 900 14.59 -22.51 -3.26
C ARG A 900 13.72 -21.88 -4.34
N LEU A 901 13.51 -22.58 -5.45
CA LEU A 901 12.67 -22.12 -6.55
C LEU A 901 11.18 -22.05 -6.14
N ASP A 902 10.68 -23.07 -5.44
CA ASP A 902 9.29 -23.12 -4.98
C ASP A 902 8.99 -21.99 -3.97
N THR A 903 9.91 -21.74 -3.04
CA THR A 903 9.81 -20.64 -2.06
C THR A 903 9.72 -19.27 -2.76
N HIS A 904 10.53 -19.08 -3.81
CA HIS A 904 10.49 -17.87 -4.63
C HIS A 904 9.16 -17.69 -5.36
N MET A 905 8.62 -18.74 -5.99
CA MET A 905 7.34 -18.67 -6.70
C MET A 905 6.17 -18.30 -5.77
N ALA A 906 6.16 -18.82 -4.54
CA ALA A 906 5.17 -18.46 -3.53
C ALA A 906 5.28 -16.99 -3.10
N ALA A 907 6.50 -16.47 -2.92
CA ALA A 907 6.74 -15.07 -2.61
C ALA A 907 6.33 -14.14 -3.77
N ALA A 908 6.63 -14.52 -5.02
CA ALA A 908 6.28 -13.74 -6.21
C ALA A 908 4.76 -13.60 -6.39
N THR A 909 4.01 -14.67 -6.11
CA THR A 909 2.54 -14.66 -6.17
C THR A 909 1.94 -13.67 -5.16
N ARG A 910 2.46 -13.63 -3.93
CA ARG A 910 1.99 -12.70 -2.89
C ARG A 910 2.27 -11.23 -3.25
N VAL A 911 3.44 -10.95 -3.84
CA VAL A 911 3.78 -9.60 -4.33
C VAL A 911 2.80 -9.15 -5.42
N ALA A 912 2.46 -10.04 -6.35
CA ALA A 912 1.51 -9.73 -7.42
C ALA A 912 0.09 -9.41 -6.90
N GLU A 913 -0.37 -10.11 -5.85
CA GLU A 913 -1.66 -9.83 -5.21
C GLU A 913 -1.66 -8.49 -4.46
N GLN A 914 -0.59 -8.18 -3.73
CA GLN A 914 -0.45 -6.91 -2.99
C GLN A 914 -0.39 -5.70 -3.94
N ASN A 915 0.30 -5.81 -5.08
CA ASN A 915 0.35 -4.73 -6.06
C ASN A 915 -1.03 -4.39 -6.64
N LYS A 916 -1.92 -5.38 -6.83
CA LYS A 916 -3.31 -5.12 -7.26
C LYS A 916 -4.09 -4.29 -6.24
N LEU A 917 -3.84 -4.49 -4.94
CA LEU A 917 -4.48 -3.71 -3.88
C LEU A 917 -3.94 -2.27 -3.84
N ILE A 918 -2.65 -2.09 -4.06
CA ILE A 918 -2.01 -0.77 -4.17
C ILE A 918 -2.65 0.03 -5.32
N ASP A 919 -2.78 -0.57 -6.51
CA ASP A 919 -3.38 0.10 -7.68
C ASP A 919 -4.84 0.55 -7.43
N ALA A 920 -5.61 -0.27 -6.70
CA ALA A 920 -6.98 0.07 -6.33
C ALA A 920 -7.03 1.23 -5.32
N GLN A 921 -6.16 1.20 -4.31
CA GLN A 921 -6.08 2.22 -3.28
C GLN A 921 -5.60 3.58 -3.84
N GLU A 922 -4.67 3.57 -4.80
CA GLU A 922 -4.16 4.80 -5.43
C GLU A 922 -5.27 5.59 -6.15
N LYS A 923 -6.22 4.89 -6.80
CA LYS A 923 -7.37 5.52 -7.45
C LYS A 923 -8.27 6.26 -6.46
N GLU A 924 -8.56 5.66 -5.31
CA GLU A 924 -9.41 6.28 -4.30
C GLU A 924 -8.70 7.48 -3.65
N THR A 925 -7.41 7.35 -3.33
CA THR A 925 -6.59 8.45 -2.80
C THR A 925 -6.58 9.66 -3.75
N ASN A 926 -6.46 9.44 -5.06
CA ASN A 926 -6.48 10.51 -6.05
C ASN A 926 -7.82 11.27 -6.10
N ARG A 927 -8.95 10.57 -5.95
CA ARG A 927 -10.28 11.20 -5.91
C ARG A 927 -10.41 12.19 -4.75
N TRP A 928 -9.95 11.80 -3.55
CA TRP A 928 -9.99 12.67 -2.37
C TRP A 928 -9.01 13.83 -2.44
N ARG A 929 -7.86 13.64 -3.11
CA ARG A 929 -6.92 14.73 -3.40
C ARG A 929 -7.57 15.84 -4.25
N MET A 930 -8.30 15.47 -5.30
CA MET A 930 -9.00 16.43 -6.17
C MET A 930 -10.11 17.18 -5.42
N LEU A 931 -10.90 16.50 -4.59
CA LEU A 931 -11.95 17.15 -3.81
C LEU A 931 -11.39 18.11 -2.76
N HIS A 932 -10.29 17.73 -2.12
CA HIS A 932 -9.57 18.59 -1.18
C HIS A 932 -9.09 19.88 -1.85
N GLU A 933 -8.58 19.81 -3.07
CA GLU A 933 -8.13 20.99 -3.82
C GLU A 933 -9.28 21.98 -4.08
N LEU A 934 -10.51 21.52 -4.30
CA LEU A 934 -11.64 22.41 -4.59
C LEU A 934 -12.21 23.07 -3.33
N ILE A 935 -12.57 22.26 -2.33
CA ILE A 935 -13.37 22.73 -1.19
C ILE A 935 -12.74 22.42 0.18
N GLY A 936 -11.68 21.62 0.21
CA GLY A 936 -11.09 21.18 1.46
C GLY A 936 -10.12 22.19 2.05
N SER A 937 -10.19 22.36 3.37
CA SER A 937 -9.19 23.09 4.15
C SER A 937 -9.23 22.63 5.59
N ALA A 938 -8.08 22.63 6.26
CA ALA A 938 -7.99 22.22 7.65
C ALA A 938 -8.76 23.15 8.61
N ASP A 939 -8.97 24.40 8.22
CA ASP A 939 -9.62 25.45 9.02
C ASP A 939 -11.09 25.72 8.63
N GLY A 940 -11.64 24.99 7.65
CA GLY A 940 -13.02 25.13 7.19
C GLY A 940 -13.35 26.42 6.42
N LYS A 941 -12.37 27.32 6.18
CA LYS A 941 -12.64 28.65 5.61
C LYS A 941 -12.97 28.62 4.12
N LYS A 942 -12.39 27.68 3.37
CA LYS A 942 -12.42 27.72 1.90
C LYS A 942 -13.84 27.66 1.34
N TYR A 943 -14.63 26.69 1.79
CA TYR A 943 -16.00 26.53 1.31
C TYR A 943 -16.98 27.51 1.98
N ARG A 944 -16.77 27.82 3.27
CA ARG A 944 -17.60 28.79 4.02
C ARG A 944 -17.60 30.19 3.41
N ASN A 945 -16.42 30.75 3.14
CA ASN A 945 -16.33 32.13 2.65
C ASN A 945 -17.01 32.28 1.28
N PHE A 946 -16.99 31.22 0.47
CA PHE A 946 -17.72 31.18 -0.79
C PHE A 946 -19.24 31.27 -0.58
N ALA A 947 -19.80 30.50 0.35
CA ALA A 947 -21.24 30.53 0.65
C ALA A 947 -21.70 31.86 1.30
N GLN A 948 -20.87 32.45 2.16
CA GLN A 948 -21.19 33.72 2.85
C GLN A 948 -21.30 34.90 1.90
N ASN A 949 -20.41 35.01 0.91
CA ASN A 949 -20.44 36.09 -0.08
C ASN A 949 -21.78 36.11 -0.83
N LEU A 950 -22.25 34.95 -1.29
CA LEU A 950 -23.54 34.83 -2.00
C LEU A 950 -24.73 35.26 -1.13
N THR A 951 -24.69 34.93 0.17
CA THR A 951 -25.81 35.25 1.07
C THR A 951 -25.83 36.73 1.44
N PHE A 952 -24.66 37.35 1.58
CA PHE A 952 -24.56 38.77 1.93
C PHE A 952 -25.06 39.70 0.82
N GLU A 953 -24.86 39.33 -0.45
CA GLU A 953 -25.44 40.04 -1.60
C GLU A 953 -26.97 40.14 -1.51
N LEU A 954 -27.63 39.08 -1.03
CA LEU A 954 -29.09 39.05 -0.88
C LEU A 954 -29.58 39.99 0.23
N VAL A 955 -28.84 40.11 1.34
CA VAL A 955 -29.17 41.07 2.43
C VAL A 955 -29.18 42.49 1.90
N LEU A 956 -28.17 42.86 1.12
CA LEU A 956 -28.03 44.23 0.60
C LEU A 956 -29.13 44.58 -0.39
N HIS A 957 -29.63 43.60 -1.14
CA HIS A 957 -30.79 43.80 -1.99
C HIS A 957 -32.01 44.27 -1.20
N TYR A 958 -32.36 43.59 -0.10
CA TYR A 958 -33.51 43.98 0.74
C TYR A 958 -33.28 45.30 1.49
N ALA A 959 -32.06 45.53 1.98
CA ALA A 959 -31.72 46.79 2.65
C ALA A 959 -31.88 47.99 1.71
N ASN A 960 -31.44 47.89 0.45
CA ASN A 960 -31.58 48.95 -0.54
C ASN A 960 -33.04 49.23 -0.91
N LEU A 961 -33.91 48.21 -0.87
CA LEU A 961 -35.34 48.40 -1.10
C LEU A 961 -36.00 49.27 -0.02
N GLN A 962 -35.61 49.08 1.24
CA GLN A 962 -36.09 49.90 2.37
C GLN A 962 -35.43 51.29 2.37
N LEU A 963 -34.13 51.34 2.09
CA LEU A 963 -33.38 52.60 2.05
C LEU A 963 -34.01 53.55 1.03
N LYS A 964 -34.36 53.07 -0.16
CA LYS A 964 -35.02 53.88 -1.21
C LYS A 964 -36.34 54.53 -0.76
N GLN A 965 -37.05 53.96 0.21
CA GLN A 965 -38.29 54.55 0.75
C GLN A 965 -38.00 55.68 1.75
N MET A 966 -36.87 55.59 2.45
CA MET A 966 -36.46 56.57 3.47
C MET A 966 -35.59 57.70 2.90
N SER A 967 -34.72 57.36 1.94
CA SER A 967 -33.84 58.29 1.24
C SER A 967 -33.44 57.71 -0.13
N ASP A 968 -33.56 58.49 -1.18
CA ASP A 968 -33.18 58.12 -2.55
C ASP A 968 -31.70 58.40 -2.87
N ARG A 969 -30.94 58.97 -1.93
CA ARG A 969 -29.55 59.42 -2.15
C ARG A 969 -28.53 58.29 -2.21
N TYR A 970 -28.72 57.20 -1.44
CA TYR A 970 -27.69 56.19 -1.23
C TYR A 970 -28.14 54.78 -1.63
N SER A 971 -27.21 53.98 -2.17
CA SER A 971 -27.35 52.53 -2.31
C SER A 971 -26.11 51.77 -1.85
N LEU A 972 -26.30 50.60 -1.24
CA LEU A 972 -25.27 49.75 -0.64
C LEU A 972 -24.74 48.69 -1.63
N ARG A 973 -23.43 48.44 -1.64
CA ARG A 973 -22.74 47.42 -2.47
C ARG A 973 -21.58 46.74 -1.73
N ILE A 974 -21.13 45.58 -2.23
CA ILE A 974 -19.93 44.86 -1.75
C ILE A 974 -18.70 45.29 -2.56
N ASP A 975 -17.56 45.49 -1.90
CA ASP A 975 -16.27 45.64 -2.56
C ASP A 975 -15.73 44.28 -3.03
N ASN A 976 -15.47 44.15 -4.33
CA ASN A 976 -15.01 42.90 -4.97
C ASN A 976 -13.50 42.92 -5.29
N SER A 977 -12.71 43.73 -4.58
CA SER A 977 -11.25 43.73 -4.73
C SER A 977 -10.63 42.38 -4.29
N ILE A 978 -9.50 41.99 -4.90
CA ILE A 978 -8.91 40.62 -4.84
C ILE A 978 -8.61 40.12 -3.40
N ASN A 979 -8.52 41.02 -2.41
CA ASN A 979 -8.14 40.68 -1.03
C ASN A 979 -9.14 41.10 0.07
N SER A 980 -10.28 41.75 -0.23
CA SER A 980 -11.31 42.07 0.77
C SER A 980 -12.63 41.38 0.44
N LYS A 981 -12.96 40.29 1.14
CA LYS A 981 -14.26 39.63 0.97
C LYS A 981 -15.22 40.21 2.03
N LEU A 982 -16.48 40.49 1.67
CA LEU A 982 -17.51 41.01 2.60
C LEU A 982 -17.32 42.46 3.11
N GLU A 983 -16.59 43.35 2.42
CA GLU A 983 -16.54 44.79 2.76
C GLU A 983 -17.68 45.59 2.10
N LEU A 984 -18.27 46.54 2.84
CA LEU A 984 -19.42 47.33 2.41
C LEU A 984 -19.04 48.75 1.95
N THR A 985 -19.63 49.17 0.85
CA THR A 985 -19.50 50.52 0.29
C THR A 985 -20.87 51.13 -0.03
N VAL A 986 -20.93 52.46 -0.04
CA VAL A 986 -22.12 53.24 -0.46
C VAL A 986 -21.84 53.93 -1.79
N GLU A 987 -22.82 53.90 -2.67
CA GLU A 987 -22.87 54.68 -3.90
C GLU A 987 -23.77 55.90 -3.66
N ASP A 988 -23.22 57.11 -3.82
CA ASP A 988 -23.97 58.37 -3.69
C ASP A 988 -24.51 58.80 -5.06
N HIS A 989 -25.83 58.75 -5.23
CA HIS A 989 -26.52 59.03 -6.49
C HIS A 989 -26.54 60.53 -6.80
N TYR A 990 -26.43 61.40 -5.78
CA TYR A 990 -26.42 62.85 -5.98
C TYR A 990 -25.05 63.36 -6.44
N GLN A 991 -24.00 62.55 -6.26
CA GLN A 991 -22.64 62.84 -6.71
C GLN A 991 -22.22 61.97 -7.89
N GLY A 992 -23.19 61.60 -8.75
CA GLY A 992 -22.92 60.91 -10.00
C GLY A 992 -22.51 59.44 -9.84
N GLY A 993 -22.90 58.79 -8.74
CA GLY A 993 -22.60 57.37 -8.48
C GLY A 993 -21.22 57.14 -7.86
N GLU A 994 -20.68 58.11 -7.13
CA GLU A 994 -19.39 57.97 -6.46
C GLU A 994 -19.46 56.92 -5.34
N ILE A 995 -18.52 55.96 -5.35
CA ILE A 995 -18.45 54.88 -4.36
C ILE A 995 -17.56 55.32 -3.19
N ARG A 996 -18.11 55.29 -1.98
CA ARG A 996 -17.43 55.71 -0.75
C ARG A 996 -17.57 54.68 0.36
N SER A 997 -16.68 54.77 1.34
CA SER A 997 -16.81 53.99 2.57
C SER A 997 -17.96 54.51 3.42
N ILE A 998 -18.70 53.59 4.05
CA ILE A 998 -19.79 53.88 4.99
C ILE A 998 -19.32 54.71 6.19
N LYS A 999 -18.03 54.64 6.53
CA LYS A 999 -17.42 55.38 7.65
C LYS A 999 -17.52 56.91 7.52
N ASN A 1000 -17.81 57.42 6.32
CA ASN A 1000 -17.86 58.86 6.04
C ASN A 1000 -19.28 59.45 6.03
N LEU A 1001 -20.31 58.71 6.49
CA LEU A 1001 -21.69 59.19 6.59
C LEU A 1001 -21.94 60.03 7.86
N SER A 1002 -22.88 60.98 7.79
CA SER A 1002 -23.27 61.78 8.98
C SER A 1002 -24.08 60.97 9.99
N GLY A 1003 -24.24 61.47 11.23
CA GLY A 1003 -24.94 60.75 12.31
C GLY A 1003 -26.40 60.40 11.99
N GLY A 1004 -27.15 61.29 11.35
CA GLY A 1004 -28.53 61.03 10.90
C GLY A 1004 -28.59 60.07 9.71
N GLU A 1005 -27.70 60.21 8.72
CA GLU A 1005 -27.65 59.32 7.55
C GLU A 1005 -27.20 57.90 7.93
N SER A 1006 -26.22 57.79 8.83
CA SER A 1006 -25.77 56.51 9.39
C SER A 1006 -26.90 55.79 10.14
N PHE A 1007 -27.75 56.54 10.85
CA PHE A 1007 -28.95 55.98 11.50
C PHE A 1007 -29.95 55.44 10.47
N ILE A 1008 -30.23 56.18 9.39
CA ILE A 1008 -31.14 55.72 8.32
C ILE A 1008 -30.60 54.47 7.60
N VAL A 1009 -29.31 54.45 7.26
CA VAL A 1009 -28.66 53.26 6.64
C VAL A 1009 -28.69 52.07 7.59
N SER A 1010 -28.43 52.28 8.88
CA SER A 1010 -28.52 51.24 9.91
C SER A 1010 -29.94 50.69 10.06
N LEU A 1011 -30.94 51.58 10.08
CA LEU A 1011 -32.36 51.21 10.17
C LEU A 1011 -32.80 50.42 8.93
N ALA A 1012 -32.41 50.85 7.73
CA ALA A 1012 -32.73 50.16 6.48
C ALA A 1012 -32.11 48.76 6.42
N LEU A 1013 -30.86 48.60 6.88
CA LEU A 1013 -30.19 47.30 6.92
C LEU A 1013 -30.76 46.37 8.00
N ALA A 1014 -31.14 46.90 9.16
CA ALA A 1014 -31.86 46.14 10.20
C ALA A 1014 -33.23 45.66 9.71
N LEU A 1015 -33.97 46.51 8.99
CA LEU A 1015 -35.24 46.14 8.35
C LEU A 1015 -35.03 45.11 7.22
N GLY A 1016 -33.99 45.28 6.40
CA GLY A 1016 -33.61 44.33 5.35
C GLY A 1016 -33.27 42.93 5.90
N LEU A 1017 -32.53 42.87 7.00
CA LEU A 1017 -32.26 41.62 7.73
C LEU A 1017 -33.54 41.01 8.33
N SER A 1018 -34.38 41.83 8.97
CA SER A 1018 -35.69 41.39 9.48
C SER A 1018 -36.55 40.77 8.37
N GLN A 1019 -36.45 41.30 7.14
CA GLN A 1019 -37.17 40.80 5.98
C GLN A 1019 -36.53 39.55 5.37
N MET A 1020 -35.21 39.42 5.33
CA MET A 1020 -34.55 38.19 4.86
C MET A 1020 -34.84 36.99 5.79
N VAL A 1021 -34.82 37.20 7.10
CA VAL A 1021 -35.13 36.15 8.09
C VAL A 1021 -36.61 35.76 8.06
N SER A 1022 -37.49 36.65 7.55
CA SER A 1022 -38.94 36.44 7.53
C SER A 1022 -39.44 35.29 6.66
N GLY A 1023 -38.58 34.71 5.80
CA GLY A 1023 -38.91 33.50 5.03
C GLY A 1023 -39.21 32.27 5.89
N ASN A 1024 -38.61 32.15 7.08
CA ASN A 1024 -38.82 31.02 7.99
C ASN A 1024 -39.37 31.42 9.38
N MET A 1025 -39.30 32.70 9.78
CA MET A 1025 -39.73 33.15 11.11
C MET A 1025 -40.34 34.56 11.08
N GLN A 1026 -41.66 34.67 11.33
CA GLN A 1026 -42.35 35.98 11.37
C GLN A 1026 -42.12 36.69 12.72
N LEU A 1027 -41.36 37.78 12.73
CA LEU A 1027 -41.22 38.69 13.88
C LEU A 1027 -42.28 39.79 13.80
N GLN A 1028 -43.16 39.87 14.82
CA GLN A 1028 -44.31 40.79 14.86
C GLN A 1028 -44.19 41.88 15.91
N SER A 1029 -43.20 41.82 16.82
CA SER A 1029 -42.95 42.88 17.79
C SER A 1029 -41.54 43.44 17.58
N LEU A 1030 -41.38 44.76 17.55
CA LEU A 1030 -40.09 45.45 17.44
C LEU A 1030 -40.04 46.59 18.47
N PHE A 1031 -38.97 46.65 19.25
CA PHE A 1031 -38.74 47.72 20.23
C PHE A 1031 -37.54 48.58 19.81
N LEU A 1032 -37.77 49.89 19.75
CA LEU A 1032 -36.76 50.89 19.39
C LEU A 1032 -36.44 51.75 20.61
N ASP A 1033 -35.19 51.71 21.08
CA ASP A 1033 -34.72 52.49 22.23
C ASP A 1033 -33.80 53.62 21.73
N GLU A 1034 -34.40 54.80 21.49
CA GLU A 1034 -33.74 56.07 21.09
C GLU A 1034 -33.08 56.13 19.68
N GLY A 1035 -32.61 57.33 19.29
CA GLY A 1035 -32.07 57.67 17.95
C GLY A 1035 -32.89 58.72 17.19
N PHE A 1036 -34.15 58.90 17.57
CA PHE A 1036 -35.02 59.92 17.00
C PHE A 1036 -34.67 61.36 17.41
N GLY A 1037 -33.87 61.54 18.47
CA GLY A 1037 -33.44 62.87 18.93
C GLY A 1037 -32.33 63.51 18.08
N THR A 1038 -31.64 62.74 17.23
CA THR A 1038 -30.62 63.25 16.31
C THR A 1038 -31.18 63.58 14.92
N LEU A 1039 -32.47 63.34 14.71
CA LEU A 1039 -33.17 63.69 13.47
C LEU A 1039 -33.79 65.08 13.62
N ASP A 1040 -33.75 65.85 12.54
CA ASP A 1040 -34.57 67.05 12.37
C ASP A 1040 -36.06 66.67 12.18
N GLU A 1041 -36.97 67.63 12.36
CA GLU A 1041 -38.43 67.36 12.34
C GLU A 1041 -38.91 66.73 11.03
N ASP A 1042 -38.35 67.16 9.88
CA ASP A 1042 -38.72 66.63 8.56
C ASP A 1042 -38.26 65.17 8.39
N SER A 1043 -37.01 64.85 8.75
CA SER A 1043 -36.50 63.48 8.71
C SER A 1043 -37.16 62.56 9.73
N LEU A 1044 -37.55 63.10 10.89
CA LEU A 1044 -38.32 62.38 11.91
C LEU A 1044 -39.70 61.98 11.35
N ASP A 1045 -40.33 62.85 10.56
CA ASP A 1045 -41.65 62.59 9.96
C ASP A 1045 -41.59 61.57 8.83
N VAL A 1046 -40.53 61.60 8.01
CA VAL A 1046 -40.26 60.56 7.02
C VAL A 1046 -40.00 59.21 7.69
N ALA A 1047 -39.25 59.19 8.79
CA ALA A 1047 -38.99 57.97 9.55
C ALA A 1047 -40.28 57.43 10.22
N LEU A 1048 -41.08 58.28 10.86
CA LEU A 1048 -42.33 57.87 11.53
C LEU A 1048 -43.40 57.43 10.53
N SER A 1049 -43.51 58.08 9.38
CA SER A 1049 -44.43 57.65 8.30
C SER A 1049 -43.99 56.31 7.71
N SER A 1050 -42.69 56.08 7.53
CA SER A 1050 -42.14 54.78 7.10
C SER A 1050 -42.41 53.67 8.13
N LEU A 1051 -42.28 53.98 9.42
CA LEU A 1051 -42.62 53.05 10.51
C LEU A 1051 -44.13 52.79 10.60
N SER A 1052 -44.96 53.79 10.31
CA SER A 1052 -46.41 53.64 10.25
C SER A 1052 -46.84 52.79 9.06
N ASN A 1053 -46.17 52.89 7.90
CA ASN A 1053 -46.41 51.98 6.77
C ASN A 1053 -46.07 50.53 7.12
N LEU A 1054 -45.06 50.30 7.97
CA LEU A 1054 -44.75 48.97 8.49
C LEU A 1054 -45.86 48.41 9.41
N GLN A 1055 -46.72 49.24 10.01
CA GLN A 1055 -47.91 48.79 10.75
C GLN A 1055 -48.86 47.99 9.85
N GLN A 1056 -49.02 48.38 8.58
CA GLN A 1056 -49.92 47.66 7.65
C GLN A 1056 -49.51 46.19 7.45
N SER A 1057 -48.27 45.84 7.79
CA SER A 1057 -47.76 44.47 7.80
C SER A 1057 -48.08 43.67 9.08
N GLY A 1058 -48.87 44.24 10.00
CA GLY A 1058 -49.32 43.57 11.24
C GLY A 1058 -48.27 43.53 12.37
N LYS A 1059 -47.25 44.39 12.32
CA LYS A 1059 -46.20 44.47 13.34
C LYS A 1059 -46.52 45.53 14.40
N THR A 1060 -46.36 45.18 15.67
CA THR A 1060 -46.45 46.09 16.81
C THR A 1060 -45.08 46.70 17.11
N ILE A 1061 -44.97 48.03 17.06
CA ILE A 1061 -43.71 48.75 17.27
C ILE A 1061 -43.78 49.54 18.57
N GLY A 1062 -42.92 49.21 19.54
CA GLY A 1062 -42.78 49.95 20.79
C GLY A 1062 -41.63 50.93 20.71
N ILE A 1063 -41.90 52.23 20.92
CA ILE A 1063 -40.86 53.27 20.89
C ILE A 1063 -40.62 53.77 22.31
N ILE A 1064 -39.35 53.75 22.75
CA ILE A 1064 -38.94 54.35 24.02
C ILE A 1064 -38.28 55.68 23.69
N SER A 1065 -38.85 56.77 24.21
CA SER A 1065 -38.31 58.09 23.99
C SER A 1065 -38.65 59.06 25.12
N HIS A 1066 -37.77 60.03 25.31
CA HIS A 1066 -37.98 61.18 26.17
C HIS A 1066 -38.34 62.46 25.37
N VAL A 1067 -38.37 62.39 24.04
CA VAL A 1067 -38.64 63.53 23.15
C VAL A 1067 -40.13 63.90 23.22
N VAL A 1068 -40.40 65.17 23.55
CA VAL A 1068 -41.78 65.68 23.74
C VAL A 1068 -42.60 65.58 22.46
N ALA A 1069 -42.01 65.84 21.29
CA ALA A 1069 -42.70 65.75 20.00
C ALA A 1069 -43.28 64.33 19.71
N LEU A 1070 -42.62 63.27 20.18
CA LEU A 1070 -43.14 61.90 20.06
C LEU A 1070 -44.32 61.64 21.02
N LYS A 1071 -44.31 62.29 22.19
CA LYS A 1071 -45.41 62.23 23.17
C LYS A 1071 -46.69 62.89 22.65
N GLU A 1072 -46.59 63.91 21.80
CA GLU A 1072 -47.78 64.56 21.22
C GLU A 1072 -48.33 63.81 20.00
N ARG A 1073 -47.46 63.13 19.25
CA ARG A 1073 -47.82 62.44 17.99
C ARG A 1073 -48.30 61.00 18.18
N ILE A 1074 -47.84 60.29 19.21
CA ILE A 1074 -48.28 58.91 19.50
C ILE A 1074 -49.36 58.94 20.59
N SER A 1075 -50.59 58.58 20.20
CA SER A 1075 -51.77 58.63 21.06
C SER A 1075 -51.73 57.60 22.20
N THR A 1076 -51.21 56.40 21.96
CA THR A 1076 -51.19 55.30 22.93
C THR A 1076 -49.90 55.31 23.74
N GLN A 1077 -49.99 55.42 25.07
CA GLN A 1077 -48.81 55.59 25.93
C GLN A 1077 -48.85 54.76 27.21
N ILE A 1078 -47.71 54.17 27.55
CA ILE A 1078 -47.40 53.64 28.88
C ILE A 1078 -46.59 54.71 29.61
N GLN A 1079 -47.19 55.35 30.61
CA GLN A 1079 -46.55 56.41 31.38
C GLN A 1079 -45.87 55.85 32.63
N VAL A 1080 -44.58 56.18 32.80
CA VAL A 1080 -43.80 55.86 33.99
C VAL A 1080 -43.68 57.11 34.85
N ILE A 1081 -44.46 57.18 35.91
CA ILE A 1081 -44.58 58.36 36.79
C ILE A 1081 -43.72 58.14 38.05
N PRO A 1082 -42.69 58.97 38.31
CA PRO A 1082 -41.89 58.87 39.52
C PRO A 1082 -42.69 59.34 40.77
N ILE A 1083 -42.53 58.65 41.89
CA ILE A 1083 -43.14 58.91 43.20
C ILE A 1083 -42.03 59.11 44.26
N SER A 1084 -42.35 59.78 45.38
CA SER A 1084 -41.44 59.98 46.50
C SER A 1084 -40.80 58.68 47.02
N GLY A 1085 -39.48 58.72 47.23
CA GLY A 1085 -38.69 57.58 47.72
C GLY A 1085 -37.94 56.78 46.65
N GLY A 1086 -37.78 57.31 45.43
CA GLY A 1086 -37.05 56.64 44.34
C GLY A 1086 -37.84 55.52 43.67
N ARG A 1087 -39.18 55.53 43.83
CA ARG A 1087 -40.12 54.54 43.30
C ARG A 1087 -40.89 55.16 42.15
N SER A 1088 -41.41 54.32 41.25
CA SER A 1088 -42.22 54.76 40.12
C SER A 1088 -43.51 53.93 40.05
N ARG A 1089 -44.54 54.53 39.46
CA ARG A 1089 -45.82 53.90 39.15
C ARG A 1089 -46.04 53.88 37.64
N LEU A 1090 -46.67 52.80 37.16
CA LEU A 1090 -47.12 52.71 35.78
C LEU A 1090 -48.60 53.07 35.67
N GLU A 1091 -48.92 53.88 34.67
CA GLU A 1091 -50.29 54.23 34.27
C GLU A 1091 -50.41 54.18 32.74
N GLY A 1092 -51.52 53.67 32.24
CA GLY A 1092 -51.75 53.50 30.80
C GLY A 1092 -52.74 52.38 30.49
N PRO A 1093 -53.12 52.22 29.22
CA PRO A 1093 -54.07 51.20 28.77
C PRO A 1093 -53.53 49.79 29.04
N GLY A 1094 -54.38 48.90 29.55
CA GLY A 1094 -54.00 47.52 29.87
C GLY A 1094 -53.04 47.35 31.05
N ILE A 1095 -52.78 48.40 31.85
CA ILE A 1095 -51.88 48.34 33.02
C ILE A 1095 -52.68 48.13 34.31
N GLN A 1096 -52.26 47.15 35.12
CA GLN A 1096 -52.84 46.88 36.43
C GLN A 1096 -51.72 46.73 37.49
N ALA A 1097 -51.91 47.36 38.64
CA ALA A 1097 -51.12 47.09 39.85
C ALA A 1097 -51.86 46.02 40.67
N ILE A 1098 -51.19 44.91 40.96
CA ILE A 1098 -51.78 43.72 41.63
C ILE A 1098 -51.45 43.72 43.13
#